data_AF-A0A9E3SEL5-F1
#
_entry.id   AF-A0A9E3SEL5-F1
#
_cell.length_a   1.000
_cell.length_b   1.000
_cell.length_c   1.000
_cell.angle_alpha   90.00
_cell.angle_beta   90.00
_cell.angle_gamma   90.00
#
_symmetry.space_group_name_H-M   'P 1'
#
loop_
_entity.id
_entity.type
_entity.pdbx_description
1 polymer ?
#
loop_
_entity_poly.entity_id
_entity_poly.type
_entity_poly.pdbx_seq_one_letter_code
_entity_poly.pdbx_strand_id
1 'polypeptide(L)'
;MKLLISLNGEVKEFTPDPNLGIITIGRADTNDVCLNGEKGASRQHLTLERTVDGWKMVDQMSANGTGLNGEKMNFAFIKDGDVIEIGATRIQITGLNPTPGAQGTAARPPRRADVPRSAPRRAAPAGEIAGEGENQPFVGPVPRAKSPVPALVAAAVIILVLGAGGFFVISSIGSKPVDNDKVADKGPDGPRQAELSDDDKAALALAQGVLDGEGSAIEKLHELERIQERLKGKRGSKALSDISDMKSSLARELDREVSLYVDTELAAAGLSAEEGNFALAMDKLDELDGYLNSNLYLAGMAKAHHIKIDRKRKEVEEFNKGFLALSYTQMWSLAEQMRYDEALAVCDELLTRAYLTADDRDVYETERRKIEALKASIVPPEVTPDVEVKKPSILDKVKKDDSRLPGKNPLLPDGTRSEVKLLAAVQSRLVAAVKDGTLKGTRFKIRGNDAEIEGLSATGRLKYLYAYVDKKSGEELVVPSSTTWDKIDSADMLGLYDVTPGKTDEDKFALVIYCYDNGFTDDASRRALQLFKARNDWKEGIDNLVASKRRINIPEGGFVEHDGMLVTPVEKDDAIFYANLRAVLERFEKGIGNKDKRKAEEAEKAFDELIEMGDRAVKPAIEILQGVLDKEMINAKKATGLLADDAKLKELLAELDRRREFALELIMDPVAYPYPYAPNQAEIQAEVDVRVASVREIWNNPVKFAGQTNPAFDAIMEKIRAIAERMATIDPGQQYFKQTPEETVDYISNIANDDLSIRNYTGDNTGKQALYNANVKIMEYNENFPTGDGHADADSREQVKITNEYRIMFGRMALKINDKLYWAAKHHSRYCVEHNGGQIAHEIAGEPKGEGPGDRMRHEGYPGGGGENIHMNSGGPTALSSHNSWCHSSGHHRNILTPGWRVLGSGKWQTIWTQNFGGLDEGEGNSVSKGGE
;
A
#
# COMPACT_ATOMS: atom_id res chain seq x y z
N MET A 1 -13.56 44.95 4.48
CA MET A 1 -14.66 44.69 3.53
C MET A 1 -15.98 44.88 4.26
N LYS A 2 -16.96 45.50 3.60
CA LYS A 2 -18.33 45.71 4.07
C LYS A 2 -19.29 45.26 2.97
N LEU A 3 -20.39 44.61 3.36
CA LEU A 3 -21.43 44.11 2.46
C LEU A 3 -22.72 44.88 2.76
N LEU A 4 -23.23 45.63 1.78
CA LEU A 4 -24.53 46.29 1.86
C LEU A 4 -25.57 45.40 1.17
N ILE A 5 -26.39 44.74 1.97
CA ILE A 5 -27.37 43.73 1.52
C ILE A 5 -28.73 44.41 1.41
N SER A 6 -29.28 44.46 0.21
CA SER A 6 -30.62 44.97 -0.08
C SER A 6 -31.57 43.85 -0.46
N LEU A 7 -32.69 43.74 0.27
CA LEU A 7 -33.78 42.80 0.00
C LEU A 7 -35.12 43.53 0.25
N ASN A 8 -36.01 43.53 -0.74
CA ASN A 8 -37.34 44.14 -0.66
C ASN A 8 -37.36 45.63 -0.21
N GLY A 9 -36.32 46.40 -0.51
CA GLY A 9 -36.21 47.81 -0.16
C GLY A 9 -35.62 48.11 1.24
N GLU A 10 -35.38 47.09 2.07
CA GLU A 10 -34.57 47.22 3.28
C GLU A 10 -33.09 47.03 2.94
N VAL A 11 -32.21 47.85 3.54
CA VAL A 11 -30.75 47.75 3.39
C VAL A 11 -30.13 47.45 4.75
N LYS A 12 -29.34 46.38 4.84
CA LYS A 12 -28.59 45.99 6.04
C LYS A 12 -27.10 45.97 5.74
N GLU A 13 -26.31 46.57 6.61
CA GLU A 13 -24.85 46.50 6.54
C GLU A 13 -24.35 45.28 7.31
N PHE A 14 -23.50 44.48 6.67
CA PHE A 14 -22.78 43.38 7.30
C PHE A 14 -21.27 43.60 7.15
N THR A 15 -20.55 43.53 8.27
CA THR A 15 -19.10 43.57 8.30
C THR A 15 -18.59 42.18 8.69
N PRO A 16 -18.04 41.39 7.75
CA PRO A 16 -17.50 40.07 8.04
C PRO A 16 -16.31 40.15 9.01
N ASP A 17 -16.11 39.09 9.81
CA ASP A 17 -14.93 38.97 10.68
C ASP A 17 -13.64 38.99 9.81
N PRO A 18 -12.68 39.88 10.11
CA PRO A 18 -11.44 40.00 9.33
C PRO A 18 -10.55 38.75 9.31
N ASN A 19 -10.78 37.77 10.21
CA ASN A 19 -10.01 36.52 10.28
C ASN A 19 -10.61 35.37 9.46
N LEU A 20 -11.84 35.51 8.95
CA LEU A 20 -12.46 34.51 8.10
C LEU A 20 -11.88 34.62 6.68
N GLY A 21 -10.94 33.74 6.35
CA GLY A 21 -10.35 33.67 5.00
C GLY A 21 -11.37 33.33 3.89
N ILE A 22 -12.53 32.79 4.27
CA ILE A 22 -13.68 32.50 3.41
C ILE A 22 -14.94 32.96 4.14
N ILE A 23 -15.83 33.65 3.43
CA ILE A 23 -17.13 34.10 3.93
C ILE A 23 -18.23 33.39 3.14
N THR A 24 -19.08 32.66 3.82
CA THR A 24 -20.19 31.91 3.24
C THR A 24 -21.47 32.76 3.19
N ILE A 25 -22.18 32.70 2.06
CA ILE A 25 -23.44 33.44 1.85
C ILE A 25 -24.52 32.49 1.34
N GLY A 26 -25.67 32.47 1.99
CA GLY A 26 -26.80 31.61 1.62
C GLY A 26 -28.00 31.77 2.55
N ARG A 27 -29.09 31.04 2.27
CA ARG A 27 -30.33 31.14 3.08
C ARG A 27 -30.32 30.31 4.36
N ALA A 28 -29.34 29.41 4.54
CA ALA A 28 -29.19 28.67 5.79
C ALA A 28 -28.59 29.57 6.87
N ASP A 29 -29.06 29.42 8.10
CA ASP A 29 -28.57 30.13 9.28
C ASP A 29 -27.12 29.78 9.66
N THR A 30 -26.59 28.69 9.11
CA THR A 30 -25.19 28.27 9.23
C THR A 30 -24.20 29.09 8.39
N ASN A 31 -24.67 30.00 7.53
CA ASN A 31 -23.77 30.87 6.75
C ASN A 31 -23.36 32.11 7.55
N ASP A 32 -22.15 32.60 7.28
CA ASP A 32 -21.65 33.86 7.84
C ASP A 32 -22.57 35.03 7.48
N VAL A 33 -23.07 35.05 6.24
CA VAL A 33 -24.10 35.97 5.76
C VAL A 33 -25.37 35.19 5.44
N CYS A 34 -26.28 35.14 6.42
CA CYS A 34 -27.56 34.50 6.24
C CYS A 34 -28.57 35.42 5.55
N LEU A 35 -29.03 35.02 4.36
CA LEU A 35 -30.06 35.69 3.56
C LEU A 35 -31.46 35.19 3.95
N ASN A 36 -31.83 35.44 5.21
CA ASN A 36 -33.12 35.05 5.77
C ASN A 36 -34.29 35.68 4.97
N GLY A 37 -35.13 34.84 4.36
CA GLY A 37 -36.31 35.26 3.60
C GLY A 37 -36.11 35.34 2.07
N GLU A 38 -34.89 35.14 1.56
CA GLU A 38 -34.62 35.08 0.12
C GLU A 38 -34.91 33.67 -0.44
N LYS A 39 -36.05 33.51 -1.13
CA LYS A 39 -36.46 32.23 -1.73
C LYS A 39 -35.58 31.81 -2.91
N GLY A 40 -34.94 32.77 -3.57
CA GLY A 40 -34.01 32.53 -4.68
C GLY A 40 -32.61 32.09 -4.24
N ALA A 41 -32.27 32.19 -2.95
CA ALA A 41 -30.98 31.79 -2.43
C ALA A 41 -30.93 30.28 -2.13
N SER A 42 -29.76 29.68 -2.34
CA SER A 42 -29.51 28.27 -1.99
C SER A 42 -29.06 28.18 -0.54
N ARG A 43 -29.16 26.99 0.09
CA ARG A 43 -28.78 26.81 1.50
C ARG A 43 -27.37 27.34 1.76
N GLN A 44 -26.42 26.95 0.91
CA GLN A 44 -25.17 27.66 0.68
C GLN A 44 -25.20 28.09 -0.79
N HIS A 45 -25.05 29.37 -1.08
CA HIS A 45 -25.25 29.90 -2.43
C HIS A 45 -23.92 30.31 -3.07
N LEU A 46 -23.09 31.04 -2.34
CA LEU A 46 -21.76 31.43 -2.80
C LEU A 46 -20.79 31.59 -1.63
N THR A 47 -19.49 31.67 -1.94
CA THR A 47 -18.42 32.06 -1.03
C THR A 47 -17.70 33.30 -1.54
N LEU A 48 -17.25 34.14 -0.61
CA LEU A 48 -16.24 35.18 -0.87
C LEU A 48 -14.92 34.71 -0.25
N GLU A 49 -13.93 34.48 -1.09
CA GLU A 49 -12.63 33.92 -0.73
C GLU A 49 -11.55 34.98 -0.84
N ARG A 50 -10.72 35.13 0.19
CA ARG A 50 -9.56 36.03 0.15
C ARG A 50 -8.38 35.30 -0.47
N THR A 51 -7.90 35.80 -1.61
CA THR A 51 -6.74 35.26 -2.33
C THR A 51 -5.59 36.28 -2.36
N VAL A 52 -4.42 35.88 -2.88
CA VAL A 52 -3.27 36.79 -3.09
C VAL A 52 -3.58 37.90 -4.11
N ASP A 53 -4.45 37.63 -5.08
CA ASP A 53 -4.82 38.56 -6.17
C ASP A 53 -6.05 39.42 -5.84
N GLY A 54 -6.64 39.25 -4.65
CA GLY A 54 -7.80 40.00 -4.18
C GLY A 54 -8.93 39.12 -3.67
N TRP A 55 -10.13 39.68 -3.57
CA TRP A 55 -11.32 38.95 -3.15
C TRP A 55 -12.00 38.29 -4.36
N LYS A 56 -12.34 37.02 -4.21
CA LYS A 56 -12.97 36.21 -5.25
C LYS A 56 -14.34 35.73 -4.79
N MET A 57 -15.35 35.93 -5.61
CA MET A 57 -16.67 35.33 -5.46
C MET A 57 -16.69 33.96 -6.17
N VAL A 58 -17.26 32.94 -5.53
CA VAL A 58 -17.45 31.60 -6.10
C VAL A 58 -18.87 31.12 -5.80
N ASP A 59 -19.66 30.88 -6.85
CA ASP A 59 -20.98 30.26 -6.74
C ASP A 59 -20.83 28.78 -6.34
N GLN A 60 -21.58 28.35 -5.33
CA GLN A 60 -21.52 27.00 -4.77
C GLN A 60 -22.56 26.09 -5.43
N MET A 61 -22.61 26.11 -6.76
CA MET A 61 -23.60 25.41 -7.59
C MET A 61 -25.04 25.73 -7.19
N SER A 62 -25.30 27.02 -7.03
CA SER A 62 -26.60 27.48 -6.57
C SER A 62 -27.70 27.21 -7.60
N ALA A 63 -28.90 26.88 -7.12
CA ALA A 63 -30.01 26.50 -7.99
C ALA A 63 -30.44 27.60 -8.99
N ASN A 64 -30.24 28.87 -8.65
CA ASN A 64 -30.64 30.02 -9.49
C ASN A 64 -29.45 30.76 -10.13
N GLY A 65 -28.23 30.38 -9.78
CA GLY A 65 -26.99 31.05 -10.18
C GLY A 65 -26.79 32.41 -9.53
N THR A 66 -25.53 32.85 -9.49
CA THR A 66 -25.12 34.15 -8.99
C THR A 66 -24.91 35.15 -10.14
N GLY A 67 -25.41 36.37 -9.98
CA GLY A 67 -25.11 37.50 -10.86
C GLY A 67 -24.05 38.43 -10.28
N LEU A 68 -23.20 39.02 -11.12
CA LEU A 68 -22.31 40.13 -10.75
C LEU A 68 -22.49 41.24 -11.78
N ASN A 69 -22.87 42.44 -11.33
CA ASN A 69 -23.09 43.61 -12.17
C ASN A 69 -24.03 43.35 -13.38
N GLY A 70 -25.02 42.48 -13.20
CA GLY A 70 -26.02 42.11 -14.22
C GLY A 70 -25.65 40.92 -15.11
N GLU A 71 -24.45 40.34 -14.96
CA GLU A 71 -24.04 39.13 -15.70
C GLU A 71 -24.00 37.90 -14.80
N LYS A 72 -24.53 36.77 -15.27
CA LYS A 72 -24.46 35.50 -14.52
C LYS A 72 -23.08 34.88 -14.64
N MET A 73 -22.48 34.51 -13.51
CA MET A 73 -21.17 33.89 -13.47
C MET A 73 -20.98 33.02 -12.23
N ASN A 74 -20.19 31.96 -12.40
CA ASN A 74 -19.91 31.01 -11.33
C ASN A 74 -18.67 31.42 -10.51
N PHE A 75 -17.84 32.32 -11.04
CA PHE A 75 -16.72 32.90 -10.30
C PHE A 75 -16.34 34.27 -10.87
N ALA A 76 -15.83 35.15 -10.02
CA ALA A 76 -15.17 36.39 -10.44
C ALA A 76 -14.35 37.02 -9.32
N PHE A 77 -13.31 37.77 -9.68
CA PHE A 77 -12.68 38.70 -8.75
C PHE A 77 -13.56 39.94 -8.58
N ILE A 78 -13.84 40.28 -7.32
CA ILE A 78 -14.73 41.39 -6.97
C ILE A 78 -13.91 42.62 -6.55
N LYS A 79 -14.41 43.80 -6.93
CA LYS A 79 -13.82 45.10 -6.65
C LYS A 79 -14.77 45.94 -5.80
N ASP A 80 -14.22 47.01 -5.24
CA ASP A 80 -15.02 47.99 -4.51
C ASP A 80 -16.09 48.58 -5.45
N GLY A 81 -17.35 48.53 -5.01
CA GLY A 81 -18.50 49.00 -5.76
C GLY A 81 -19.27 47.91 -6.54
N ASP A 82 -18.72 46.70 -6.69
CA ASP A 82 -19.40 45.61 -7.39
C ASP A 82 -20.69 45.18 -6.68
N VAL A 83 -21.69 44.77 -7.47
CA VAL A 83 -23.00 44.32 -6.98
C VAL A 83 -23.22 42.86 -7.34
N ILE A 84 -23.34 42.02 -6.32
CA ILE A 84 -23.72 40.62 -6.43
C ILE A 84 -25.24 40.49 -6.36
N GLU A 85 -25.83 39.69 -7.24
CA GLU A 85 -27.29 39.48 -7.34
C GLU A 85 -27.61 38.01 -7.07
N ILE A 86 -28.49 37.76 -6.09
CA ILE A 86 -28.98 36.44 -5.68
C ILE A 86 -30.50 36.49 -5.57
N GLY A 87 -31.22 35.96 -6.55
CA GLY A 87 -32.69 36.05 -6.55
C GLY A 87 -33.15 37.51 -6.54
N ALA A 88 -33.90 37.93 -5.51
CA ALA A 88 -34.32 39.31 -5.30
C ALA A 88 -33.32 40.14 -4.46
N THR A 89 -32.27 39.52 -3.93
CA THR A 89 -31.26 40.15 -3.07
C THR A 89 -30.14 40.76 -3.91
N ARG A 90 -29.75 41.99 -3.58
CA ARG A 90 -28.56 42.67 -4.12
C ARG A 90 -27.55 42.92 -3.00
N ILE A 91 -26.30 42.53 -3.18
CA ILE A 91 -25.22 42.72 -2.21
C ILE A 91 -24.16 43.61 -2.84
N GLN A 92 -24.03 44.85 -2.37
CA GLN A 92 -22.99 45.76 -2.84
C GLN A 92 -21.74 45.64 -1.96
N ILE A 93 -20.58 45.49 -2.61
CA ILE A 93 -19.28 45.37 -1.96
C ILE A 93 -18.69 46.77 -1.75
N THR A 94 -18.28 47.09 -0.52
CA THR A 94 -17.62 48.36 -0.19
C THR A 94 -16.48 48.16 0.80
N GLY A 95 -15.58 49.15 0.93
CA GLY A 95 -14.43 49.09 1.84
C GLY A 95 -13.40 48.02 1.48
N LEU A 96 -13.24 47.72 0.19
CA LEU A 96 -12.08 47.01 -0.36
C LEU A 96 -10.98 48.04 -0.65
N ASN A 97 -10.00 48.18 0.25
CA ASN A 97 -8.85 49.06 -0.02
C ASN A 97 -8.09 48.55 -1.25
N PRO A 98 -7.71 49.41 -2.20
CA PRO A 98 -6.84 49.01 -3.30
C PRO A 98 -5.45 48.68 -2.74
N THR A 99 -4.97 47.47 -3.01
CA THR A 99 -3.56 47.11 -2.77
C THR A 99 -2.69 47.87 -3.76
N PRO A 100 -1.63 48.59 -3.33
CA PRO A 100 -0.67 49.22 -4.24
C PRO A 100 0.08 48.12 -4.99
N GLY A 101 -0.27 47.89 -6.25
CA GLY A 101 0.35 46.84 -7.07
C GLY A 101 -0.20 46.67 -8.49
N ALA A 102 -1.32 47.31 -8.83
CA ALA A 102 -1.88 47.27 -10.18
C ALA A 102 -2.03 48.68 -10.77
N GLN A 103 -0.93 49.26 -11.26
CA GLN A 103 -0.97 50.29 -12.30
C GLN A 103 -0.22 49.77 -13.53
N GLY A 104 -0.99 49.41 -14.57
CA GLY A 104 -0.43 48.95 -15.83
C GLY A 104 -1.51 48.47 -16.79
N THR A 105 -2.32 49.41 -17.31
CA THR A 105 -2.89 49.50 -18.68
C THR A 105 -4.27 50.18 -18.65
N ALA A 106 -4.26 51.50 -18.84
CA ALA A 106 -5.44 52.26 -19.18
C ALA A 106 -5.86 51.99 -20.63
N ALA A 107 -7.18 51.93 -20.84
CA ALA A 107 -7.86 51.69 -22.11
C ALA A 107 -7.41 52.63 -23.24
N ARG A 108 -7.28 52.07 -24.45
CA ARG A 108 -7.12 52.82 -25.71
C ARG A 108 -8.42 52.71 -26.52
N PRO A 109 -8.91 53.81 -27.15
CA PRO A 109 -10.23 53.84 -27.81
C PRO A 109 -10.23 53.09 -29.16
N PRO A 110 -11.41 52.72 -29.69
CA PRO A 110 -11.52 51.84 -30.86
C PRO A 110 -11.11 52.59 -32.14
N ARG A 111 -10.26 51.96 -32.97
CA ARG A 111 -10.08 52.38 -34.37
C ARG A 111 -10.90 51.50 -35.29
N ARG A 112 -11.49 52.18 -36.28
CA ARG A 112 -12.48 51.74 -37.26
C ARG A 112 -11.98 50.60 -38.15
N ALA A 113 -12.95 49.83 -38.63
CA ALA A 113 -12.82 48.84 -39.69
C ALA A 113 -12.33 49.48 -40.99
N ASP A 114 -11.36 48.83 -41.65
CA ASP A 114 -11.04 49.02 -43.07
C ASP A 114 -10.94 47.67 -43.79
N VAL A 115 -11.46 47.69 -45.00
CA VAL A 115 -11.82 46.63 -45.97
C VAL A 115 -10.60 45.87 -46.51
N PRO A 116 -10.72 44.58 -46.89
CA PRO A 116 -9.61 43.78 -47.43
C PRO A 116 -9.24 44.20 -48.86
N ARG A 117 -7.93 44.36 -49.13
CA ARG A 117 -7.38 44.50 -50.48
C ARG A 117 -6.57 43.26 -50.87
N SER A 118 -7.18 42.47 -51.74
CA SER A 118 -6.63 41.81 -52.94
C SER A 118 -5.25 41.14 -52.89
N ALA A 119 -5.26 39.84 -53.18
CA ALA A 119 -4.13 39.03 -53.66
C ALA A 119 -3.45 39.59 -54.92
N PRO A 120 -2.25 39.08 -55.25
CA PRO A 120 -2.05 38.56 -56.59
C PRO A 120 -1.47 37.13 -56.65
N ARG A 121 -1.98 36.42 -57.67
CA ARG A 121 -1.48 35.21 -58.38
C ARG A 121 0.06 35.20 -58.54
N ARG A 122 0.78 34.08 -58.74
CA ARG A 122 0.58 33.00 -59.74
C ARG A 122 1.65 31.89 -59.53
N ALA A 123 1.29 30.64 -59.80
CA ALA A 123 2.18 29.47 -59.81
C ALA A 123 3.04 29.34 -61.10
N ALA A 124 4.18 28.60 -61.03
CA ALA A 124 4.72 27.65 -62.03
C ALA A 124 5.98 26.91 -61.47
N PRO A 125 6.57 25.87 -62.12
CA PRO A 125 6.50 24.48 -61.66
C PRO A 125 7.87 23.78 -61.45
N ALA A 126 7.79 22.50 -61.12
CA ALA A 126 8.85 21.51 -60.89
C ALA A 126 10.09 21.58 -61.80
N GLY A 127 11.25 21.28 -61.19
CA GLY A 127 12.47 20.86 -61.87
C GLY A 127 13.05 19.63 -61.16
N GLU A 128 12.99 18.48 -61.83
CA GLU A 128 13.74 17.26 -61.51
C GLU A 128 15.24 17.51 -61.57
N ILE A 129 15.98 16.99 -60.59
CA ILE A 129 17.36 16.51 -60.83
C ILE A 129 17.50 15.18 -60.10
N ALA A 130 17.59 14.11 -60.88
CA ALA A 130 18.00 12.78 -60.45
C ALA A 130 19.53 12.73 -60.26
N GLY A 131 19.99 11.93 -59.31
CA GLY A 131 21.41 11.67 -59.06
C GLY A 131 21.61 10.71 -57.89
N GLU A 132 21.71 9.43 -58.22
CA GLU A 132 21.78 8.23 -57.37
C GLU A 132 22.93 8.19 -56.34
N GLY A 133 22.71 7.47 -55.24
CA GLY A 133 23.71 7.14 -54.22
C GLY A 133 23.19 6.20 -53.12
N GLU A 134 23.00 4.93 -53.50
CA GLU A 134 23.02 3.70 -52.69
C GLU A 134 22.38 3.68 -51.27
N ASN A 135 21.18 3.09 -51.21
CA ASN A 135 20.64 2.45 -50.01
C ASN A 135 21.31 1.07 -49.80
N GLN A 136 21.94 0.85 -48.64
CA GLN A 136 21.91 -0.45 -47.98
C GLN A 136 21.45 -0.33 -46.51
N PRO A 137 20.66 -1.29 -46.02
CA PRO A 137 19.95 -1.21 -44.75
C PRO A 137 20.86 -1.58 -43.58
N PHE A 138 20.85 -0.78 -42.51
CA PHE A 138 21.52 -1.17 -41.27
C PHE A 138 20.69 -2.22 -40.53
N VAL A 139 21.27 -3.40 -40.45
CA VAL A 139 20.79 -4.63 -39.83
C VAL A 139 20.87 -4.49 -38.30
N GLY A 140 19.73 -4.59 -37.61
CA GLY A 140 19.70 -4.75 -36.16
C GLY A 140 20.38 -6.06 -35.71
N PRO A 141 20.91 -6.14 -34.49
CA PRO A 141 21.59 -7.34 -34.02
C PRO A 141 20.66 -8.57 -34.00
N VAL A 142 21.18 -9.65 -34.58
CA VAL A 142 20.55 -10.97 -34.84
C VAL A 142 20.31 -11.75 -33.53
N PRO A 143 19.23 -12.55 -33.43
CA PRO A 143 18.93 -13.38 -32.26
C PRO A 143 19.89 -14.59 -32.16
N ARG A 144 20.35 -14.90 -30.93
CA ARG A 144 21.07 -16.17 -30.66
C ARG A 144 20.11 -17.35 -30.52
N ALA A 145 20.56 -18.49 -31.04
CA ALA A 145 19.80 -19.67 -31.44
C ALA A 145 19.36 -20.63 -30.31
N LYS A 146 18.37 -21.49 -30.66
CA LYS A 146 17.67 -22.53 -29.89
C LYS A 146 18.57 -23.75 -29.59
N SER A 147 18.51 -24.39 -28.41
CA SER A 147 17.65 -25.57 -28.06
C SER A 147 18.29 -26.31 -26.87
N PRO A 148 17.71 -27.39 -26.26
CA PRO A 148 16.30 -27.76 -26.03
C PRO A 148 16.02 -28.10 -24.54
N VAL A 149 14.86 -27.74 -23.98
CA VAL A 149 13.99 -28.57 -23.10
C VAL A 149 12.76 -27.71 -22.76
N PRO A 150 11.61 -27.93 -23.42
CA PRO A 150 10.34 -27.56 -22.80
C PRO A 150 9.29 -28.67 -23.00
N ALA A 151 9.05 -29.47 -21.96
CA ALA A 151 7.92 -30.40 -21.92
C ALA A 151 7.11 -30.37 -20.61
N LEU A 152 7.36 -29.44 -19.67
CA LEU A 152 6.67 -29.46 -18.37
C LEU A 152 6.03 -28.14 -17.89
N VAL A 153 6.12 -27.04 -18.65
CA VAL A 153 5.50 -25.76 -18.23
C VAL A 153 4.27 -25.37 -19.07
N ALA A 154 4.07 -25.99 -20.24
CA ALA A 154 2.87 -25.75 -21.07
C ALA A 154 1.60 -26.47 -20.55
N ALA A 155 1.71 -27.38 -19.58
CA ALA A 155 0.55 -28.05 -18.99
C ALA A 155 -0.13 -27.24 -17.85
N ALA A 156 0.58 -26.30 -17.21
CA ALA A 156 0.02 -25.55 -16.08
C ALA A 156 -0.85 -24.35 -16.51
N VAL A 157 -0.65 -23.81 -17.71
CA VAL A 157 -1.44 -22.65 -18.20
C VAL A 157 -2.69 -23.10 -18.97
N ILE A 158 -2.70 -24.30 -19.56
CA ILE A 158 -3.90 -24.83 -20.22
C ILE A 158 -4.92 -25.37 -19.20
N ILE A 159 -4.50 -25.78 -18.00
CA ILE A 159 -5.42 -26.12 -16.91
C ILE A 159 -6.03 -24.86 -16.27
N LEU A 160 -5.34 -23.71 -16.31
CA LEU A 160 -5.90 -22.43 -15.82
C LEU A 160 -6.84 -21.73 -16.82
N VAL A 161 -6.77 -22.05 -18.11
CA VAL A 161 -7.71 -21.53 -19.13
C VAL A 161 -8.90 -22.48 -19.36
N LEU A 162 -8.82 -23.76 -18.97
CA LEU A 162 -9.95 -24.70 -19.04
C LEU A 162 -10.81 -24.76 -17.75
N GLY A 163 -10.41 -24.09 -16.66
CA GLY A 163 -11.20 -23.97 -15.43
C GLY A 163 -12.30 -22.89 -15.45
N ALA A 164 -12.27 -21.96 -16.41
CA ALA A 164 -13.27 -20.89 -16.54
C ALA A 164 -14.26 -21.09 -17.70
N GLY A 165 -14.12 -22.17 -18.48
CA GLY A 165 -15.00 -22.53 -19.61
C GLY A 165 -16.15 -23.49 -19.25
N GLY A 166 -16.49 -23.59 -17.97
CA GLY A 166 -17.45 -24.56 -17.44
C GLY A 166 -18.60 -23.92 -16.65
N PHE A 167 -19.31 -22.93 -17.21
CA PHE A 167 -20.64 -22.59 -16.71
C PHE A 167 -21.52 -21.94 -17.80
N PHE A 168 -21.87 -22.73 -18.81
CA PHE A 168 -23.00 -22.45 -19.72
C PHE A 168 -23.61 -23.77 -20.22
N VAL A 169 -24.58 -24.34 -19.50
CA VAL A 169 -25.72 -25.15 -20.00
C VAL A 169 -26.77 -25.12 -18.88
N ILE A 170 -27.88 -24.39 -18.98
CA ILE A 170 -29.26 -24.74 -19.36
C ILE A 170 -30.01 -23.39 -19.19
N SER A 171 -30.83 -22.79 -20.06
CA SER A 171 -31.46 -23.12 -21.33
C SER A 171 -31.93 -21.80 -21.96
N SER A 172 -31.62 -21.58 -23.23
CA SER A 172 -32.24 -20.58 -24.08
C SER A 172 -33.49 -21.16 -24.76
N ILE A 173 -34.62 -20.49 -24.63
CA ILE A 173 -35.73 -20.46 -25.59
C ILE A 173 -35.89 -18.96 -25.87
N GLY A 174 -35.53 -18.40 -27.02
CA GLY A 174 -35.78 -18.83 -28.38
C GLY A 174 -36.67 -17.76 -29.01
N SER A 175 -36.09 -16.82 -29.76
CA SER A 175 -36.78 -16.00 -30.77
C SER A 175 -35.74 -15.29 -31.64
N LYS A 176 -35.64 -15.73 -32.90
CA LYS A 176 -34.81 -15.14 -33.96
C LYS A 176 -35.19 -13.68 -34.26
N PRO A 177 -34.31 -12.88 -34.87
CA PRO A 177 -34.67 -11.55 -35.38
C PRO A 177 -35.58 -11.68 -36.61
N VAL A 178 -36.62 -10.86 -36.66
CA VAL A 178 -37.43 -10.66 -37.87
C VAL A 178 -36.73 -9.60 -38.72
N ASP A 179 -36.34 -10.00 -39.92
CA ASP A 179 -35.92 -9.11 -41.00
C ASP A 179 -37.11 -8.26 -41.44
N ASN A 180 -36.96 -6.93 -41.52
CA ASN A 180 -37.93 -6.06 -42.20
C ASN A 180 -37.25 -4.75 -42.64
N ASP A 181 -36.48 -4.84 -43.73
CA ASP A 181 -36.42 -3.75 -44.69
C ASP A 181 -37.76 -3.70 -45.44
N LYS A 182 -38.57 -2.65 -45.18
CA LYS A 182 -39.41 -1.92 -46.15
C LYS A 182 -40.33 -0.87 -45.48
N VAL A 183 -39.94 0.40 -45.68
CA VAL A 183 -40.75 1.59 -46.04
C VAL A 183 -42.12 1.80 -45.37
N ALA A 184 -42.26 2.86 -44.58
CA ALA A 184 -43.35 3.86 -44.72
C ALA A 184 -43.09 5.14 -43.90
N ASP A 185 -43.12 6.26 -44.61
CA ASP A 185 -43.19 7.65 -44.16
C ASP A 185 -44.39 7.91 -43.22
N LYS A 186 -44.15 8.54 -42.05
CA LYS A 186 -45.16 9.28 -41.25
C LYS A 186 -44.50 10.42 -40.45
N GLY A 187 -45.09 11.60 -40.57
CA GLY A 187 -44.67 12.89 -40.01
C GLY A 187 -44.84 13.08 -38.48
N PRO A 188 -44.88 14.35 -38.01
CA PRO A 188 -44.35 14.74 -36.70
C PRO A 188 -45.39 14.59 -35.59
N ASP A 189 -45.22 13.59 -34.74
CA ASP A 189 -45.81 13.52 -33.40
C ASP A 189 -44.75 12.91 -32.46
N GLY A 190 -44.40 13.63 -31.39
CA GLY A 190 -43.46 13.15 -30.37
C GLY A 190 -43.97 11.88 -29.66
N PRO A 191 -43.09 11.12 -28.99
CA PRO A 191 -43.49 9.86 -28.38
C PRO A 191 -44.48 10.13 -27.24
N ARG A 192 -45.73 9.68 -27.42
CA ARG A 192 -46.68 9.49 -26.31
C ARG A 192 -46.08 8.46 -25.37
N GLN A 193 -45.96 8.80 -24.09
CA GLN A 193 -45.72 7.82 -23.04
C GLN A 193 -46.80 6.75 -23.16
N ALA A 194 -46.41 5.50 -23.43
CA ALA A 194 -47.35 4.39 -23.46
C ALA A 194 -48.03 4.30 -22.09
N GLU A 195 -49.36 4.44 -22.05
CA GLU A 195 -50.13 4.17 -20.84
C GLU A 195 -49.85 2.74 -20.38
N LEU A 196 -49.49 2.59 -19.09
CA LEU A 196 -49.28 1.29 -18.45
C LEU A 196 -50.51 0.41 -18.69
N SER A 197 -50.29 -0.85 -19.08
CA SER A 197 -51.39 -1.81 -19.18
C SER A 197 -52.05 -2.01 -17.82
N ASP A 198 -53.32 -2.39 -17.79
CA ASP A 198 -54.02 -2.63 -16.52
C ASP A 198 -53.34 -3.73 -15.68
N ASP A 199 -52.69 -4.68 -16.35
CA ASP A 199 -51.85 -5.69 -15.70
C ASP A 199 -50.57 -5.09 -15.11
N ASP A 200 -49.91 -4.15 -15.79
CA ASP A 200 -48.73 -3.44 -15.28
C ASP A 200 -49.10 -2.56 -14.08
N LYS A 201 -50.25 -1.87 -14.15
CA LYS A 201 -50.79 -1.09 -13.02
C LYS A 201 -51.12 -1.99 -11.83
N ALA A 202 -51.74 -3.15 -12.08
CA ALA A 202 -52.06 -4.10 -11.02
C ALA A 202 -50.79 -4.70 -10.38
N ALA A 203 -49.77 -5.04 -11.19
CA ALA A 203 -48.50 -5.55 -10.68
C ALA A 203 -47.71 -4.51 -9.88
N LEU A 204 -47.71 -3.24 -10.31
CA LEU A 204 -47.11 -2.14 -9.56
C LEU A 204 -47.86 -1.86 -8.26
N ALA A 205 -49.19 -1.90 -8.27
CA ALA A 205 -49.99 -1.75 -7.05
C ALA A 205 -49.73 -2.89 -6.05
N LEU A 206 -49.56 -4.13 -6.53
CA LEU A 206 -49.17 -5.27 -5.69
C LEU A 206 -47.74 -5.11 -5.14
N ALA A 207 -46.79 -4.71 -5.98
CA ALA A 207 -45.40 -4.49 -5.57
C ALA A 207 -45.28 -3.35 -4.53
N GLN A 208 -46.01 -2.26 -4.74
CA GLN A 208 -46.09 -1.17 -3.76
C GLN A 208 -46.74 -1.65 -2.46
N GLY A 209 -47.81 -2.45 -2.53
CA GLY A 209 -48.42 -3.07 -1.35
C GLY A 209 -47.48 -3.98 -0.57
N VAL A 210 -46.54 -4.66 -1.24
CA VAL A 210 -45.48 -5.45 -0.57
C VAL A 210 -44.49 -4.54 0.17
N LEU A 211 -44.09 -3.42 -0.44
CA LEU A 211 -43.21 -2.45 0.20
C LEU A 211 -43.86 -1.78 1.42
N ASP A 212 -45.13 -1.40 1.29
CA ASP A 212 -45.93 -0.72 2.32
C ASP A 212 -46.39 -1.69 3.43
N GLY A 213 -46.36 -3.00 3.18
CA GLY A 213 -46.80 -4.04 4.11
C GLY A 213 -45.80 -4.34 5.23
N GLU A 214 -46.26 -5.10 6.23
CA GLU A 214 -45.43 -5.65 7.30
C GLU A 214 -44.63 -6.87 6.81
N GLY A 215 -43.37 -6.98 7.22
CA GLY A 215 -42.47 -8.07 6.83
C GLY A 215 -41.01 -7.63 6.75
N SER A 216 -40.10 -8.58 6.87
CA SER A 216 -38.65 -8.34 6.73
C SER A 216 -38.28 -7.96 5.30
N ALA A 217 -37.15 -7.27 5.12
CA ALA A 217 -36.65 -6.91 3.80
C ALA A 217 -36.44 -8.13 2.89
N ILE A 218 -36.05 -9.28 3.46
CA ILE A 218 -35.90 -10.55 2.73
C ILE A 218 -37.25 -11.08 2.24
N GLU A 219 -38.28 -11.09 3.10
CA GLU A 219 -39.63 -11.52 2.71
C GLU A 219 -40.21 -10.64 1.60
N LYS A 220 -40.01 -9.32 1.73
CA LYS A 220 -40.41 -8.34 0.71
C LYS A 220 -39.68 -8.55 -0.62
N LEU A 221 -38.37 -8.84 -0.60
CA LEU A 221 -37.59 -9.17 -1.80
C LEU A 221 -38.13 -10.43 -2.50
N HIS A 222 -38.44 -11.48 -1.75
CA HIS A 222 -39.02 -12.72 -2.29
C HIS A 222 -40.40 -12.49 -2.91
N GLU A 223 -41.26 -11.68 -2.30
CA GLU A 223 -42.58 -11.35 -2.86
C GLU A 223 -42.47 -10.47 -4.11
N LEU A 224 -41.59 -9.48 -4.12
CA LEU A 224 -41.31 -8.69 -5.33
C LEU A 224 -40.78 -9.56 -6.46
N GLU A 225 -39.95 -10.56 -6.14
CA GLU A 225 -39.44 -11.52 -7.12
C GLU A 225 -40.56 -12.43 -7.67
N ARG A 226 -41.51 -12.88 -6.85
CA ARG A 226 -42.70 -13.60 -7.32
C ARG A 226 -43.58 -12.75 -8.23
N ILE A 227 -43.75 -11.47 -7.92
CA ILE A 227 -44.49 -10.53 -8.77
C ILE A 227 -43.75 -10.33 -10.09
N GLN A 228 -42.42 -10.19 -10.05
CA GLN A 228 -41.55 -10.07 -11.23
C GLN A 228 -41.65 -11.31 -12.13
N GLU A 229 -41.69 -12.53 -11.56
CA GLU A 229 -41.82 -13.76 -12.36
C GLU A 229 -43.17 -13.92 -13.05
N ARG A 230 -44.24 -13.37 -12.47
CA ARG A 230 -45.55 -13.32 -13.15
C ARG A 230 -45.56 -12.39 -14.36
N LEU A 231 -44.60 -11.47 -14.43
CA LEU A 231 -44.40 -10.56 -15.56
C LEU A 231 -43.36 -11.11 -16.58
N LYS A 232 -42.55 -12.12 -16.22
CA LYS A 232 -41.58 -12.74 -17.13
C LYS A 232 -42.30 -13.44 -18.29
N GLY A 233 -42.22 -12.81 -19.46
CA GLY A 233 -42.91 -13.22 -20.70
C GLY A 233 -43.50 -12.03 -21.47
N LYS A 234 -43.73 -10.90 -20.80
CA LYS A 234 -44.21 -9.65 -21.41
C LYS A 234 -43.03 -8.76 -21.82
N ARG A 235 -42.57 -8.88 -23.07
CA ARG A 235 -41.50 -8.03 -23.63
C ARG A 235 -41.89 -6.54 -23.54
N GLY A 236 -41.05 -5.73 -22.90
CA GLY A 236 -41.21 -4.26 -22.84
C GLY A 236 -42.09 -3.70 -21.72
N SER A 237 -42.48 -4.50 -20.72
CA SER A 237 -43.24 -4.01 -19.57
C SER A 237 -42.41 -3.04 -18.73
N LYS A 238 -42.89 -1.79 -18.60
CA LYS A 238 -42.30 -0.76 -17.73
C LYS A 238 -42.37 -1.18 -16.25
N ALA A 239 -43.42 -1.89 -15.85
CA ALA A 239 -43.56 -2.40 -14.49
C ALA A 239 -42.44 -3.39 -14.09
N LEU A 240 -41.91 -4.18 -15.04
CA LEU A 240 -40.81 -5.09 -14.75
C LEU A 240 -39.50 -4.34 -14.43
N SER A 241 -39.27 -3.18 -15.04
CA SER A 241 -38.15 -2.29 -14.71
C SER A 241 -38.34 -1.65 -13.34
N ASP A 242 -39.51 -1.05 -13.11
CA ASP A 242 -39.81 -0.37 -11.85
C ASP A 242 -39.77 -1.35 -10.65
N ILE A 243 -40.22 -2.60 -10.80
CA ILE A 243 -40.09 -3.66 -9.78
C ILE A 243 -38.63 -4.07 -9.56
N SER A 244 -37.81 -4.07 -10.60
CA SER A 244 -36.37 -4.32 -10.46
C SER A 244 -35.70 -3.21 -9.64
N ASP A 245 -36.06 -1.96 -9.88
CA ASP A 245 -35.53 -0.80 -9.13
C ASP A 245 -35.97 -0.84 -7.67
N MET A 246 -37.23 -1.21 -7.41
CA MET A 246 -37.75 -1.46 -6.05
C MET A 246 -36.93 -2.54 -5.32
N LYS A 247 -36.64 -3.68 -5.98
CA LYS A 247 -35.78 -4.73 -5.41
C LYS A 247 -34.37 -4.23 -5.12
N SER A 248 -33.77 -3.46 -6.02
CA SER A 248 -32.42 -2.89 -5.83
C SER A 248 -32.37 -1.88 -4.67
N SER A 249 -33.42 -1.08 -4.46
CA SER A 249 -33.52 -0.19 -3.30
C SER A 249 -33.60 -0.99 -2.00
N LEU A 250 -34.47 -1.99 -1.96
CA LEU A 250 -34.67 -2.84 -0.78
C LEU A 250 -33.43 -3.69 -0.45
N ALA A 251 -32.68 -4.14 -1.46
CA ALA A 251 -31.41 -4.83 -1.28
C ALA A 251 -30.33 -3.91 -0.66
N ARG A 252 -30.30 -2.62 -1.01
CA ARG A 252 -29.40 -1.63 -0.39
C ARG A 252 -29.77 -1.33 1.06
N GLU A 253 -31.06 -1.35 1.39
CA GLU A 253 -31.53 -1.22 2.77
C GLU A 253 -31.14 -2.44 3.61
N LEU A 254 -31.37 -3.64 3.08
CA LEU A 254 -30.94 -4.90 3.69
C LEU A 254 -29.42 -4.92 3.95
N ASP A 255 -28.61 -4.46 3.00
CA ASP A 255 -27.14 -4.40 3.15
C ASP A 255 -26.70 -3.51 4.34
N ARG A 256 -27.40 -2.38 4.56
CA ARG A 256 -27.13 -1.50 5.72
C ARG A 256 -27.54 -2.14 7.03
N GLU A 257 -28.70 -2.80 7.09
CA GLU A 257 -29.17 -3.50 8.28
C GLU A 257 -28.24 -4.66 8.64
N VAL A 258 -27.84 -5.46 7.64
CA VAL A 258 -26.90 -6.57 7.81
C VAL A 258 -25.53 -6.06 8.25
N SER A 259 -25.04 -4.96 7.68
CA SER A 259 -23.78 -4.35 8.10
C SER A 259 -23.79 -3.93 9.56
N LEU A 260 -24.87 -3.30 10.02
CA LEU A 260 -25.05 -2.89 11.42
C LEU A 260 -25.14 -4.09 12.36
N TYR A 261 -25.86 -5.14 11.96
CA TYR A 261 -25.96 -6.39 12.72
C TYR A 261 -24.59 -7.07 12.84
N VAL A 262 -23.86 -7.21 11.73
CA VAL A 262 -22.51 -7.80 11.72
C VAL A 262 -21.56 -7.03 12.64
N ASP A 263 -21.54 -5.70 12.56
CA ASP A 263 -20.65 -4.90 13.41
C ASP A 263 -21.04 -5.01 14.91
N THR A 264 -22.33 -5.16 15.20
CA THR A 264 -22.84 -5.38 16.57
C THR A 264 -22.44 -6.74 17.12
N GLU A 265 -22.60 -7.83 16.35
CA GLU A 265 -22.23 -9.18 16.77
C GLU A 265 -20.70 -9.34 16.89
N LEU A 266 -19.92 -8.70 16.01
CA LEU A 266 -18.46 -8.65 16.13
C LEU A 266 -18.01 -7.96 17.43
N ALA A 267 -18.70 -6.89 17.83
CA ALA A 267 -18.43 -6.21 19.10
C ALA A 267 -18.81 -7.11 20.30
N ALA A 268 -19.95 -7.81 20.24
CA ALA A 268 -20.38 -8.74 21.28
C ALA A 268 -19.43 -9.94 21.45
N ALA A 269 -18.90 -10.47 20.33
CA ALA A 269 -17.86 -11.51 20.36
C ALA A 269 -16.56 -10.99 20.99
N GLY A 270 -16.17 -9.75 20.69
CA GLY A 270 -15.04 -9.07 21.33
C GLY A 270 -15.20 -8.96 22.84
N LEU A 271 -16.33 -8.45 23.33
CA LEU A 271 -16.62 -8.36 24.77
C LEU A 271 -16.56 -9.73 25.45
N SER A 272 -17.13 -10.76 24.82
CA SER A 272 -17.11 -12.13 25.37
C SER A 272 -15.67 -12.64 25.54
N ALA A 273 -14.77 -12.33 24.60
CA ALA A 273 -13.36 -12.69 24.69
C ALA A 273 -12.62 -11.87 25.77
N GLU A 274 -12.90 -10.58 25.92
CA GLU A 274 -12.34 -9.72 26.98
C GLU A 274 -12.71 -10.21 28.38
N GLU A 275 -13.95 -10.69 28.55
CA GLU A 275 -14.39 -11.29 29.81
C GLU A 275 -13.74 -12.65 30.08
N GLY A 276 -13.12 -13.28 29.07
CA GLY A 276 -12.49 -14.60 29.15
C GLY A 276 -13.39 -15.77 28.70
N ASN A 277 -14.51 -15.50 28.04
CA ASN A 277 -15.47 -16.49 27.53
C ASN A 277 -15.23 -16.79 26.04
N PHE A 278 -14.10 -17.42 25.72
CA PHE A 278 -13.64 -17.67 24.34
C PHE A 278 -14.51 -18.66 23.56
N ALA A 279 -15.04 -19.69 24.21
CA ALA A 279 -15.98 -20.63 23.59
C ALA A 279 -17.23 -19.89 23.08
N LEU A 280 -17.84 -19.06 23.94
CA LEU A 280 -19.00 -18.24 23.59
C LEU A 280 -18.67 -17.21 22.50
N ALA A 281 -17.48 -16.61 22.55
CA ALA A 281 -17.03 -15.67 21.52
C ALA A 281 -16.92 -16.35 20.15
N MET A 282 -16.40 -17.58 20.09
CA MET A 282 -16.30 -18.36 18.84
C MET A 282 -17.66 -18.84 18.35
N ASP A 283 -18.53 -19.32 19.23
CA ASP A 283 -19.89 -19.73 18.88
C ASP A 283 -20.66 -18.56 18.24
N LYS A 284 -20.52 -17.34 18.78
CA LYS A 284 -21.11 -16.12 18.19
C LYS A 284 -20.59 -15.83 16.78
N LEU A 285 -19.30 -16.03 16.53
CA LEU A 285 -18.72 -15.84 15.20
C LEU A 285 -19.19 -16.91 14.22
N ASP A 286 -19.37 -18.15 14.68
CA ASP A 286 -19.90 -19.25 13.87
C ASP A 286 -21.40 -19.06 13.57
N GLU A 287 -22.19 -18.59 14.53
CA GLU A 287 -23.60 -18.21 14.35
C GLU A 287 -23.73 -17.06 13.35
N LEU A 288 -22.86 -16.06 13.42
CA LEU A 288 -22.84 -14.94 12.47
C LEU A 288 -22.50 -15.41 11.06
N ASP A 289 -21.52 -16.31 10.93
CA ASP A 289 -21.15 -16.93 9.65
C ASP A 289 -22.30 -17.78 9.08
N GLY A 290 -22.99 -18.53 9.94
CA GLY A 290 -24.20 -19.28 9.59
C GLY A 290 -25.36 -18.37 9.16
N TYR A 291 -25.56 -17.25 9.84
CA TYR A 291 -26.57 -16.24 9.48
C TYR A 291 -26.32 -15.67 8.08
N LEU A 292 -25.08 -15.25 7.78
CA LEU A 292 -24.71 -14.72 6.46
C LEU A 292 -24.87 -15.75 5.34
N ASN A 293 -24.76 -17.03 5.65
CA ASN A 293 -24.96 -18.14 4.71
C ASN A 293 -26.38 -18.73 4.70
N SER A 294 -27.31 -18.20 5.50
CA SER A 294 -28.65 -18.77 5.69
C SER A 294 -29.60 -18.57 4.50
N ASN A 295 -29.31 -17.60 3.63
CA ASN A 295 -30.09 -17.31 2.43
C ASN A 295 -29.20 -16.76 1.30
N LEU A 296 -29.56 -17.04 0.05
CA LEU A 296 -28.92 -16.57 -1.18
C LEU A 296 -28.67 -15.05 -1.21
N TYR A 297 -29.59 -14.24 -0.69
CA TYR A 297 -29.44 -12.78 -0.65
C TYR A 297 -28.30 -12.34 0.29
N LEU A 298 -28.20 -12.98 1.46
CA LEU A 298 -27.14 -12.71 2.43
C LEU A 298 -25.79 -13.28 1.97
N ALA A 299 -25.80 -14.46 1.35
CA ALA A 299 -24.60 -15.10 0.81
C ALA A 299 -23.93 -14.25 -0.29
N GLY A 300 -24.73 -13.51 -1.08
CA GLY A 300 -24.22 -12.54 -2.05
C GLY A 300 -23.47 -11.36 -1.43
N MET A 301 -23.81 -10.99 -0.19
CA MET A 301 -23.19 -9.90 0.58
C MET A 301 -22.04 -10.39 1.48
N ALA A 302 -21.98 -11.69 1.78
CA ALA A 302 -21.11 -12.28 2.80
C ALA A 302 -19.60 -12.09 2.54
N LYS A 303 -19.16 -12.01 1.29
CA LYS A 303 -17.72 -11.94 0.91
C LYS A 303 -16.99 -10.77 1.58
N ALA A 304 -17.61 -9.60 1.69
CA ALA A 304 -17.01 -8.42 2.32
C ALA A 304 -16.97 -8.55 3.86
N HIS A 305 -17.96 -9.22 4.45
CA HIS A 305 -18.09 -9.41 5.90
C HIS A 305 -17.20 -10.54 6.44
N HIS A 306 -16.98 -11.62 5.68
CA HIS A 306 -16.07 -12.71 6.09
C HIS A 306 -14.66 -12.22 6.42
N ILE A 307 -14.16 -11.19 5.72
CA ILE A 307 -12.85 -10.59 6.03
C ILE A 307 -12.83 -10.00 7.45
N LYS A 308 -13.93 -9.37 7.90
CA LYS A 308 -14.06 -8.82 9.26
C LYS A 308 -14.17 -9.95 10.29
N ILE A 309 -14.95 -10.99 9.99
CA ILE A 309 -15.15 -12.17 10.85
C ILE A 309 -13.83 -12.91 11.04
N ASP A 310 -13.09 -13.20 9.97
CA ASP A 310 -11.79 -13.88 10.01
C ASP A 310 -10.76 -13.12 10.84
N ARG A 311 -10.76 -11.79 10.73
CA ARG A 311 -9.87 -10.95 11.55
C ARG A 311 -10.22 -11.07 13.03
N LYS A 312 -11.50 -10.98 13.38
CA LYS A 312 -11.96 -11.09 14.78
C LYS A 312 -11.72 -12.51 15.33
N ARG A 313 -11.90 -13.56 14.52
CA ARG A 313 -11.59 -14.94 14.89
C ARG A 313 -10.13 -15.11 15.31
N LYS A 314 -9.18 -14.62 14.50
CA LYS A 314 -7.74 -14.67 14.83
C LYS A 314 -7.40 -13.94 16.13
N GLU A 315 -8.06 -12.81 16.38
CA GLU A 315 -7.88 -12.05 17.62
C GLU A 315 -8.34 -12.85 18.85
N VAL A 316 -9.52 -13.48 18.77
CA VAL A 316 -10.03 -14.36 19.85
C VAL A 316 -9.14 -15.59 20.05
N GLU A 317 -8.61 -16.19 18.98
CA GLU A 317 -7.66 -17.33 19.08
C GLU A 317 -6.39 -16.97 19.85
N GLU A 318 -5.83 -15.79 19.62
CA GLU A 318 -4.62 -15.35 20.33
C GLU A 318 -4.88 -15.13 21.82
N PHE A 319 -5.99 -14.50 22.19
CA PHE A 319 -6.36 -14.36 23.60
C PHE A 319 -6.63 -15.72 24.28
N ASN A 320 -7.29 -16.64 23.56
CA ASN A 320 -7.56 -17.99 24.05
C ASN A 320 -6.26 -18.76 24.36
N LYS A 321 -5.22 -18.65 23.52
CA LYS A 321 -3.91 -19.27 23.79
C LYS A 321 -3.28 -18.78 25.10
N GLY A 322 -3.36 -17.48 25.36
CA GLY A 322 -2.86 -16.87 26.60
C GLY A 322 -3.59 -17.40 27.84
N PHE A 323 -4.92 -17.49 27.77
CA PHE A 323 -5.75 -18.05 28.84
C PHE A 323 -5.43 -19.53 29.12
N LEU A 324 -5.31 -20.37 28.08
CA LEU A 324 -4.96 -21.79 28.20
C LEU A 324 -3.64 -21.99 28.95
N ALA A 325 -2.60 -21.23 28.59
CA ALA A 325 -1.29 -21.34 29.21
C ALA A 325 -1.30 -20.94 30.69
N LEU A 326 -2.00 -19.85 31.03
CA LEU A 326 -2.10 -19.36 32.41
C LEU A 326 -2.92 -20.32 33.29
N SER A 327 -4.11 -20.71 32.83
CA SER A 327 -5.01 -21.59 33.57
C SER A 327 -4.42 -22.98 33.79
N TYR A 328 -3.73 -23.54 32.79
CA TYR A 328 -3.01 -24.81 32.95
C TYR A 328 -1.91 -24.74 34.02
N THR A 329 -1.16 -23.64 34.02
CA THR A 329 -0.09 -23.41 35.02
C THR A 329 -0.68 -23.27 36.42
N GLN A 330 -1.75 -22.49 36.57
CA GLN A 330 -2.43 -22.27 37.85
C GLN A 330 -3.05 -23.57 38.39
N MET A 331 -3.71 -24.34 37.53
CA MET A 331 -4.31 -25.65 37.86
C MET A 331 -3.28 -26.59 38.48
N TRP A 332 -2.15 -26.82 37.81
CA TRP A 332 -1.13 -27.74 38.30
C TRP A 332 -0.38 -27.18 39.52
N SER A 333 -0.16 -25.86 39.61
CA SER A 333 0.42 -25.24 40.80
C SER A 333 -0.44 -25.46 42.06
N LEU A 334 -1.77 -25.43 41.92
CA LEU A 334 -2.68 -25.69 43.04
C LEU A 334 -2.69 -27.19 43.41
N ALA A 335 -2.67 -28.07 42.41
CA ALA A 335 -2.59 -29.52 42.63
C ALA A 335 -1.29 -29.93 43.36
N GLU A 336 -0.15 -29.32 43.01
CA GLU A 336 1.14 -29.54 43.68
C GLU A 336 1.14 -29.08 45.15
N GLN A 337 0.36 -28.05 45.49
CA GLN A 337 0.13 -27.59 46.86
C GLN A 337 -0.88 -28.44 47.64
N MET A 338 -1.33 -29.56 47.06
CA MET A 338 -2.40 -30.41 47.58
C MET A 338 -3.77 -29.70 47.71
N ARG A 339 -3.96 -28.56 47.00
CA ARG A 339 -5.21 -27.80 46.94
C ARG A 339 -6.07 -28.29 45.77
N TYR A 340 -6.40 -29.58 45.79
CA TYR A 340 -6.98 -30.29 44.65
C TYR A 340 -8.36 -29.76 44.24
N ASP A 341 -9.20 -29.33 45.19
CA ASP A 341 -10.52 -28.76 44.88
C ASP A 341 -10.42 -27.47 44.07
N GLU A 342 -9.46 -26.61 44.41
CA GLU A 342 -9.23 -25.35 43.70
C GLU A 342 -8.57 -25.60 42.34
N ALA A 343 -7.69 -26.61 42.24
CA ALA A 343 -7.12 -27.05 40.97
C ALA A 343 -8.21 -27.58 40.02
N LEU A 344 -9.14 -28.40 40.51
CA LEU A 344 -10.26 -28.92 39.72
C LEU A 344 -11.21 -27.78 39.29
N ALA A 345 -11.47 -26.80 40.16
CA ALA A 345 -12.28 -25.64 39.80
C ALA A 345 -11.66 -24.84 38.63
N VAL A 346 -10.34 -24.63 38.63
CA VAL A 346 -9.63 -23.97 37.50
C VAL A 346 -9.71 -24.83 36.23
N CYS A 347 -9.63 -26.15 36.35
CA CYS A 347 -9.77 -27.07 35.21
C CYS A 347 -11.17 -27.03 34.60
N ASP A 348 -12.21 -27.04 35.45
CA ASP A 348 -13.61 -26.97 35.03
C ASP A 348 -13.92 -25.62 34.37
N GLU A 349 -13.35 -24.53 34.90
CA GLU A 349 -13.43 -23.20 34.28
C GLU A 349 -12.76 -23.18 32.90
N LEU A 350 -11.57 -23.77 32.76
CA LEU A 350 -10.87 -23.88 31.49
C LEU A 350 -11.71 -24.66 30.45
N LEU A 351 -12.21 -25.84 30.81
CA LEU A 351 -13.01 -26.71 29.93
C LEU A 351 -14.34 -26.09 29.47
N THR A 352 -14.84 -25.11 30.23
CA THR A 352 -16.09 -24.38 29.95
C THR A 352 -15.85 -23.14 29.11
N ARG A 353 -14.83 -22.35 29.45
CA ARG A 353 -14.65 -20.99 28.91
C ARG A 353 -13.70 -20.94 27.72
N ALA A 354 -12.72 -21.84 27.65
CA ALA A 354 -11.77 -21.86 26.55
C ALA A 354 -12.41 -22.44 25.28
N TYR A 355 -12.01 -21.89 24.13
CA TYR A 355 -12.26 -22.54 22.85
C TYR A 355 -11.23 -23.67 22.65
N LEU A 356 -11.71 -24.91 22.58
CA LEU A 356 -10.88 -26.12 22.55
C LEU A 356 -11.19 -26.95 21.32
N THR A 357 -10.16 -27.46 20.66
CA THR A 357 -10.34 -28.56 19.70
C THR A 357 -10.73 -29.85 20.43
N ALA A 358 -11.22 -30.85 19.69
CA ALA A 358 -11.54 -32.15 20.27
C ALA A 358 -10.31 -32.80 20.95
N ASP A 359 -9.14 -32.67 20.34
CA ASP A 359 -7.88 -33.20 20.88
C ASP A 359 -7.45 -32.43 22.14
N ASP A 360 -7.54 -31.09 22.13
CA ASP A 360 -7.19 -30.29 23.31
C ASP A 360 -8.14 -30.58 24.49
N ARG A 361 -9.43 -30.77 24.21
CA ARG A 361 -10.42 -31.14 25.23
C ARG A 361 -10.09 -32.48 25.87
N ASP A 362 -9.72 -33.50 25.09
CA ASP A 362 -9.30 -34.81 25.63
C ASP A 362 -8.03 -34.70 26.49
N VAL A 363 -7.09 -33.83 26.10
CA VAL A 363 -5.91 -33.52 26.91
C VAL A 363 -6.33 -32.97 28.27
N TYR A 364 -7.12 -31.90 28.32
CA TYR A 364 -7.49 -31.28 29.60
C TYR A 364 -8.41 -32.16 30.45
N GLU A 365 -9.29 -32.95 29.86
CA GLU A 365 -10.07 -33.97 30.59
C GLU A 365 -9.17 -35.07 31.17
N THR A 366 -8.10 -35.45 30.46
CA THR A 366 -7.10 -36.38 30.96
C THR A 366 -6.33 -35.79 32.14
N GLU A 367 -5.96 -34.51 32.08
CA GLU A 367 -5.32 -33.80 33.19
C GLU A 367 -6.25 -33.71 34.41
N ARG A 368 -7.54 -33.43 34.20
CA ARG A 368 -8.57 -33.45 35.25
C ARG A 368 -8.63 -34.80 35.97
N ARG A 369 -8.66 -35.92 35.22
CA ARG A 369 -8.64 -37.28 35.78
C ARG A 369 -7.38 -37.56 36.60
N LYS A 370 -6.22 -37.01 36.20
CA LYS A 370 -4.97 -37.13 36.97
C LYS A 370 -5.08 -36.42 38.32
N ILE A 371 -5.66 -35.22 38.34
CA ILE A 371 -5.86 -34.46 39.59
C ILE A 371 -6.88 -35.17 40.50
N GLU A 372 -7.96 -35.72 39.94
CA GLU A 372 -8.92 -36.55 40.69
C GLU A 372 -8.26 -37.81 41.27
N ALA A 373 -7.39 -38.48 40.52
CA ALA A 373 -6.63 -39.63 40.99
C ALA A 373 -5.63 -39.26 42.11
N LEU A 374 -4.97 -38.11 42.00
CA LEU A 374 -4.09 -37.58 43.06
C LEU A 374 -4.88 -37.30 44.34
N LYS A 375 -6.04 -36.65 44.22
CA LYS A 375 -6.96 -36.40 45.32
C LYS A 375 -7.45 -37.70 45.98
N ALA A 376 -7.73 -38.73 45.18
CA ALA A 376 -8.16 -40.05 45.66
C ALA A 376 -7.03 -40.88 46.28
N SER A 377 -5.77 -40.63 45.91
CA SER A 377 -4.58 -41.35 46.41
C SER A 377 -4.15 -40.93 47.83
N ILE A 378 -4.88 -40.02 48.48
CA ILE A 378 -4.63 -39.60 49.87
C ILE A 378 -5.23 -40.64 50.85
N VAL A 379 -4.61 -41.82 50.90
CA VAL A 379 -4.58 -42.70 52.08
C VAL A 379 -3.10 -43.06 52.27
N PRO A 380 -2.50 -42.86 53.47
CA PRO A 380 -1.12 -43.26 53.71
C PRO A 380 -1.11 -44.79 53.81
N PRO A 381 -0.15 -45.58 53.27
CA PRO A 381 1.27 -45.44 53.58
C PRO A 381 2.21 -46.11 52.52
N GLU A 382 3.41 -46.47 52.97
CA GLU A 382 4.17 -47.68 52.59
C GLU A 382 5.20 -47.65 51.45
N VAL A 383 6.41 -48.03 51.90
CA VAL A 383 7.59 -48.39 51.14
C VAL A 383 7.34 -49.73 50.44
N THR A 384 7.61 -49.81 49.13
CA THR A 384 8.27 -50.96 48.47
C THR A 384 8.55 -50.67 46.98
N PRO A 385 9.49 -51.42 46.36
CA PRO A 385 10.50 -50.84 45.48
C PRO A 385 10.30 -51.17 43.99
N ASP A 386 11.20 -50.60 43.19
CA ASP A 386 11.50 -50.91 41.79
C ASP A 386 10.44 -50.47 40.76
N VAL A 387 10.58 -49.22 40.30
CA VAL A 387 10.07 -48.82 38.98
C VAL A 387 11.24 -48.39 38.12
N GLU A 388 11.47 -49.20 37.09
CA GLU A 388 12.45 -49.07 36.03
C GLU A 388 12.35 -47.69 35.35
N VAL A 389 13.45 -46.92 35.37
CA VAL A 389 13.54 -45.58 34.78
C VAL A 389 13.42 -45.70 33.25
N LYS A 390 12.36 -45.15 32.67
CA LYS A 390 12.18 -45.05 31.22
C LYS A 390 13.34 -44.25 30.58
N LYS A 391 13.91 -44.80 29.51
CA LYS A 391 15.03 -44.23 28.73
C LYS A 391 14.68 -42.86 28.13
N PRO A 392 15.65 -41.92 28.03
CA PRO A 392 15.42 -40.58 27.47
C PRO A 392 15.22 -40.57 25.95
N SER A 393 14.31 -39.70 25.50
CA SER A 393 13.89 -39.40 24.12
C SER A 393 14.91 -38.57 23.32
N ILE A 394 16.18 -38.99 23.27
CA ILE A 394 17.23 -38.26 22.52
C ILE A 394 17.35 -38.71 21.05
N LEU A 395 16.49 -39.64 20.60
CA LEU A 395 16.67 -40.42 19.36
C LEU A 395 15.76 -40.01 18.19
N ASP A 396 14.80 -39.11 18.39
CA ASP A 396 13.74 -38.89 17.39
C ASP A 396 14.13 -37.96 16.22
N LYS A 397 15.35 -37.40 16.22
CA LYS A 397 15.77 -36.37 15.23
C LYS A 397 16.99 -36.71 14.38
N VAL A 398 17.48 -37.96 14.35
CA VAL A 398 18.61 -38.33 13.48
C VAL A 398 18.12 -38.63 12.05
N LYS A 399 18.43 -37.77 11.09
CA LYS A 399 18.09 -37.96 9.66
C LYS A 399 18.90 -39.12 9.05
N LYS A 400 18.23 -39.90 8.19
CA LYS A 400 18.81 -41.01 7.39
C LYS A 400 19.84 -40.50 6.36
N ASP A 401 20.97 -41.20 6.37
CA ASP A 401 21.93 -41.53 5.28
C ASP A 401 22.15 -40.49 4.16
N ASP A 402 23.40 -40.00 4.03
CA ASP A 402 23.84 -39.19 2.89
C ASP A 402 25.21 -39.68 2.38
N SER A 403 25.17 -40.37 1.25
CA SER A 403 26.28 -40.98 0.50
C SER A 403 27.41 -40.03 0.03
N ARG A 404 27.44 -38.78 0.52
CA ARG A 404 28.37 -37.72 0.10
C ARG A 404 29.41 -37.32 1.15
N LEU A 405 29.40 -37.92 2.34
CA LEU A 405 30.29 -37.55 3.44
C LEU A 405 31.42 -38.58 3.63
N PRO A 406 32.61 -38.15 4.11
CA PRO A 406 33.81 -38.99 4.15
C PRO A 406 33.64 -40.19 5.07
N GLY A 407 34.49 -41.20 4.84
CA GLY A 407 34.38 -42.56 5.37
C GLY A 407 34.29 -42.70 6.90
N LYS A 408 34.36 -43.95 7.35
CA LYS A 408 34.17 -44.35 8.76
C LYS A 408 35.00 -43.47 9.71
N ASN A 409 34.34 -42.59 10.48
CA ASN A 409 35.02 -41.73 11.45
C ASN A 409 35.73 -42.59 12.50
N PRO A 410 37.06 -42.43 12.71
CA PRO A 410 37.84 -43.29 13.60
C PRO A 410 37.40 -43.21 15.07
N LEU A 411 36.81 -42.08 15.50
CA LEU A 411 36.27 -41.90 16.86
C LEU A 411 34.83 -42.43 16.98
N LEU A 412 34.17 -42.73 15.87
CA LEU A 412 32.80 -43.26 15.82
C LEU A 412 32.75 -44.55 14.97
N PRO A 413 33.40 -45.64 15.42
CA PRO A 413 33.51 -46.87 14.65
C PRO A 413 32.17 -47.56 14.37
N ASP A 414 31.12 -47.28 15.14
CA ASP A 414 29.76 -47.77 14.90
C ASP A 414 28.81 -46.65 14.40
N GLY A 415 29.35 -45.51 13.95
CA GLY A 415 28.59 -44.34 13.50
C GLY A 415 27.66 -43.81 14.58
N THR A 416 26.38 -43.62 14.24
CA THR A 416 25.34 -43.12 15.16
C THR A 416 25.24 -43.93 16.45
N ARG A 417 25.52 -45.25 16.43
CA ARG A 417 25.51 -46.06 17.66
C ARG A 417 26.63 -45.63 18.62
N SER A 418 27.78 -45.22 18.11
CA SER A 418 28.86 -44.65 18.93
C SER A 418 28.44 -43.30 19.51
N GLU A 419 27.79 -42.42 18.73
CA GLU A 419 27.28 -41.13 19.22
C GLU A 419 26.29 -41.31 20.38
N VAL A 420 25.32 -42.22 20.23
CA VAL A 420 24.33 -42.52 21.28
C VAL A 420 24.99 -43.05 22.56
N LYS A 421 26.00 -43.92 22.43
CA LYS A 421 26.76 -44.43 23.59
C LYS A 421 27.49 -43.30 24.32
N LEU A 422 28.12 -42.39 23.58
CA LEU A 422 28.86 -41.26 24.14
C LEU A 422 27.94 -40.26 24.86
N LEU A 423 26.82 -39.88 24.23
CA LEU A 423 25.81 -39.01 24.85
C LEU A 423 25.18 -39.64 26.10
N ALA A 424 24.91 -40.94 26.07
CA ALA A 424 24.40 -41.66 27.24
C ALA A 424 25.43 -41.72 28.39
N ALA A 425 26.72 -41.83 28.08
CA ALA A 425 27.79 -41.85 29.06
C ALA A 425 27.90 -40.52 29.81
N VAL A 426 27.91 -39.39 29.09
CA VAL A 426 27.96 -38.06 29.73
C VAL A 426 26.69 -37.77 30.55
N GLN A 427 25.51 -38.16 30.05
CA GLN A 427 24.26 -38.07 30.82
C GLN A 427 24.29 -38.93 32.09
N SER A 428 24.80 -40.15 32.02
CA SER A 428 24.93 -41.03 33.19
C SER A 428 25.88 -40.44 34.23
N ARG A 429 26.96 -39.79 33.79
CA ARG A 429 27.91 -39.11 34.67
C ARG A 429 27.28 -37.92 35.38
N LEU A 430 26.54 -37.08 34.65
CA LEU A 430 25.78 -35.97 35.23
C LEU A 430 24.81 -36.47 36.30
N VAL A 431 23.98 -37.47 35.98
CA VAL A 431 23.01 -38.04 36.93
C VAL A 431 23.71 -38.62 38.15
N ALA A 432 24.82 -39.33 37.98
CA ALA A 432 25.61 -39.86 39.10
C ALA A 432 26.14 -38.74 40.01
N ALA A 433 26.71 -37.68 39.43
CA ALA A 433 27.27 -36.54 40.18
C ALA A 433 26.20 -35.69 40.89
N VAL A 434 24.97 -35.66 40.39
CA VAL A 434 23.84 -35.08 41.13
C VAL A 434 23.37 -36.01 42.24
N LYS A 435 23.38 -37.34 42.01
CA LYS A 435 22.87 -38.35 42.95
C LYS A 435 23.77 -38.51 44.17
N ASP A 436 25.07 -38.49 43.98
CA ASP A 436 26.06 -38.60 45.05
C ASP A 436 26.30 -37.27 45.79
N GLY A 437 25.65 -36.19 45.35
CA GLY A 437 25.73 -34.87 45.97
C GLY A 437 26.95 -34.06 45.55
N THR A 438 27.80 -34.54 44.63
CA THR A 438 28.99 -33.81 44.16
C THR A 438 28.62 -32.46 43.55
N LEU A 439 27.48 -32.38 42.86
CA LEU A 439 26.99 -31.14 42.25
C LEU A 439 26.12 -30.29 43.17
N LYS A 440 25.90 -30.69 44.44
CA LYS A 440 25.08 -29.88 45.36
C LYS A 440 25.72 -28.51 45.57
N GLY A 441 24.93 -27.45 45.46
CA GLY A 441 25.39 -26.06 45.57
C GLY A 441 25.99 -25.50 44.28
N THR A 442 26.04 -26.27 43.21
CA THR A 442 26.60 -25.82 41.93
C THR A 442 25.57 -24.96 41.19
N ARG A 443 26.00 -23.77 40.74
CA ARG A 443 25.16 -22.86 39.98
C ARG A 443 25.08 -23.26 38.51
N PHE A 444 23.89 -23.12 37.93
CA PHE A 444 23.62 -23.29 36.50
C PHE A 444 22.49 -22.35 36.07
N LYS A 445 22.23 -22.25 34.76
CA LYS A 445 21.09 -21.51 34.22
C LYS A 445 19.93 -22.45 33.94
N ILE A 446 18.72 -22.02 34.29
CA ILE A 446 17.49 -22.66 33.85
C ILE A 446 16.47 -21.62 33.38
N ARG A 447 16.00 -21.75 32.13
CA ARG A 447 15.13 -20.79 31.44
C ARG A 447 15.66 -19.35 31.53
N GLY A 448 16.98 -19.20 31.45
CA GLY A 448 17.68 -17.91 31.53
C GLY A 448 17.95 -17.35 32.94
N ASN A 449 17.49 -18.01 34.01
CA ASN A 449 17.68 -17.52 35.38
C ASN A 449 18.71 -18.36 36.15
N ASP A 450 19.29 -17.79 37.20
CA ASP A 450 20.25 -18.49 38.06
C ASP A 450 19.54 -19.51 38.95
N ALA A 451 20.10 -20.72 38.96
CA ALA A 451 19.64 -21.81 39.80
C ALA A 451 20.82 -22.54 40.45
N GLU A 452 20.58 -23.18 41.58
CA GLU A 452 21.54 -23.92 42.37
C GLU A 452 21.06 -25.37 42.56
N ILE A 453 21.90 -26.35 42.23
CA ILE A 453 21.52 -27.76 42.29
C ILE A 453 21.40 -28.22 43.75
N GLU A 454 20.27 -28.83 44.11
CA GLU A 454 20.04 -29.40 45.45
C GLU A 454 20.24 -30.92 45.50
N GLY A 455 20.11 -31.60 44.36
CA GLY A 455 20.28 -33.06 44.25
C GLY A 455 19.19 -33.71 43.40
N LEU A 456 18.91 -34.99 43.66
CA LEU A 456 17.88 -35.76 42.97
C LEU A 456 16.69 -36.08 43.90
N SER A 457 15.48 -36.03 43.36
CA SER A 457 14.30 -36.55 44.05
C SER A 457 14.32 -38.09 44.12
N ALA A 458 13.49 -38.66 45.00
CA ALA A 458 13.26 -40.10 45.05
C ALA A 458 12.72 -40.66 43.71
N THR A 459 12.07 -39.82 42.90
CA THR A 459 11.54 -40.12 41.57
C THR A 459 12.51 -39.81 40.43
N GLY A 460 13.77 -39.45 40.72
CA GLY A 460 14.79 -39.19 39.70
C GLY A 460 14.72 -37.80 39.02
N ARG A 461 13.97 -36.85 39.60
CA ARG A 461 13.88 -35.45 39.14
C ARG A 461 15.04 -34.63 39.67
N LEU A 462 15.60 -33.74 38.84
CA LEU A 462 16.58 -32.76 39.28
C LEU A 462 15.90 -31.76 40.22
N LYS A 463 16.42 -31.62 41.45
CA LYS A 463 16.02 -30.60 42.42
C LYS A 463 16.99 -29.44 42.36
N TYR A 464 16.46 -28.22 42.40
CA TYR A 464 17.24 -26.99 42.37
C TYR A 464 16.53 -25.85 43.09
N LEU A 465 17.30 -24.91 43.61
CA LEU A 465 16.81 -23.61 44.09
C LEU A 465 16.91 -22.62 42.93
N TYR A 466 15.82 -21.94 42.62
CA TYR A 466 15.75 -21.00 41.50
C TYR A 466 15.48 -19.61 42.04
N ALA A 467 16.34 -18.65 41.66
CA ALA A 467 16.18 -17.25 42.02
C ALA A 467 15.49 -16.49 40.88
N TYR A 468 14.42 -15.75 41.20
CA TYR A 468 13.83 -14.79 40.26
C TYR A 468 13.50 -13.48 40.95
N VAL A 469 13.52 -12.40 40.15
CA VAL A 469 13.15 -11.06 40.61
C VAL A 469 11.65 -10.88 40.39
N ASP A 470 10.91 -10.62 41.46
CA ASP A 470 9.51 -10.23 41.36
C ASP A 470 9.43 -8.85 40.70
N LYS A 471 8.74 -8.76 39.55
CA LYS A 471 8.64 -7.52 38.76
C LYS A 471 7.87 -6.39 39.46
N LYS A 472 7.10 -6.68 40.51
CA LYS A 472 6.33 -5.69 41.28
C LYS A 472 7.09 -5.17 42.48
N SER A 473 7.81 -6.03 43.20
CA SER A 473 8.55 -5.63 44.42
C SER A 473 10.02 -5.35 44.17
N GLY A 474 10.60 -5.89 43.09
CA GLY A 474 12.04 -5.85 42.83
C GLY A 474 12.86 -6.77 43.73
N GLU A 475 12.23 -7.57 44.60
CA GLU A 475 12.91 -8.51 45.49
C GLU A 475 13.29 -9.81 44.78
N GLU A 476 14.46 -10.32 45.10
CA GLU A 476 14.95 -11.62 44.64
C GLU A 476 14.40 -12.72 45.56
N LEU A 477 13.56 -13.59 45.00
CA LEU A 477 12.94 -14.71 45.70
C LEU A 477 13.61 -16.01 45.28
N VAL A 478 14.04 -16.81 46.27
CA VAL A 478 14.61 -18.14 46.07
C VAL A 478 13.53 -19.19 46.30
N VAL A 479 13.18 -19.95 45.25
CA VAL A 479 12.12 -20.95 45.30
C VAL A 479 12.66 -22.36 45.02
N PRO A 480 12.44 -23.33 45.91
CA PRO A 480 12.74 -24.73 45.64
C PRO A 480 11.88 -25.27 44.49
N SER A 481 12.50 -25.89 43.50
CA SER A 481 11.86 -26.42 42.30
C SER A 481 12.39 -27.81 41.95
N SER A 482 11.66 -28.55 41.12
CA SER A 482 12.16 -29.80 40.53
C SER A 482 11.64 -30.05 39.13
N THR A 483 12.48 -30.61 38.26
CA THR A 483 12.14 -30.90 36.86
C THR A 483 12.62 -32.29 36.44
N THR A 484 12.01 -32.84 35.38
CA THR A 484 12.53 -34.04 34.73
C THR A 484 13.54 -33.65 33.65
N TRP A 485 14.52 -34.52 33.39
CA TRP A 485 15.62 -34.26 32.47
C TRP A 485 15.17 -33.95 31.04
N ASP A 486 14.05 -34.54 30.60
CA ASP A 486 13.42 -34.31 29.28
C ASP A 486 12.76 -32.92 29.15
N LYS A 487 12.51 -32.23 30.26
CA LYS A 487 11.88 -30.90 30.29
C LYS A 487 12.89 -29.75 30.39
N ILE A 488 14.18 -30.06 30.46
CA ILE A 488 15.25 -29.07 30.45
C ILE A 488 15.58 -28.78 28.99
N ASP A 489 15.60 -27.51 28.61
CA ASP A 489 15.94 -27.14 27.23
C ASP A 489 17.41 -27.44 26.92
N SER A 490 17.76 -27.46 25.63
CA SER A 490 19.08 -27.89 25.21
C SER A 490 20.22 -26.96 25.68
N ALA A 491 19.94 -25.68 25.90
CA ALA A 491 20.95 -24.72 26.33
C ALA A 491 21.24 -24.90 27.84
N ASP A 492 20.19 -25.04 28.64
CA ASP A 492 20.29 -25.32 30.07
C ASP A 492 20.96 -26.69 30.33
N MET A 493 20.60 -27.71 29.53
CA MET A 493 21.25 -29.02 29.59
C MET A 493 22.74 -28.96 29.25
N LEU A 494 23.13 -28.15 28.25
CA LEU A 494 24.55 -27.93 27.95
C LEU A 494 25.27 -27.30 29.15
N GLY A 495 24.64 -26.35 29.84
CA GLY A 495 25.17 -25.76 31.08
C GLY A 495 25.36 -26.80 32.20
N LEU A 496 24.40 -27.72 32.37
CA LEU A 496 24.52 -28.84 33.32
C LEU A 496 25.66 -29.79 32.94
N TYR A 497 25.80 -30.11 31.65
CA TYR A 497 26.94 -30.88 31.20
C TYR A 497 28.25 -30.15 31.49
N ASP A 498 28.35 -28.84 31.27
CA ASP A 498 29.58 -28.07 31.52
C ASP A 498 30.06 -28.12 32.96
N VAL A 499 29.14 -28.10 33.92
CA VAL A 499 29.50 -28.20 35.35
C VAL A 499 29.77 -29.63 35.81
N THR A 500 29.46 -30.65 35.02
CA THR A 500 29.63 -32.06 35.40
C THR A 500 31.12 -32.39 35.66
N PRO A 501 31.51 -32.86 36.86
CA PRO A 501 32.92 -33.14 37.16
C PRO A 501 33.42 -34.41 36.46
N GLY A 502 34.75 -34.52 36.32
CA GLY A 502 35.40 -35.75 35.87
C GLY A 502 35.12 -36.15 34.41
N LYS A 503 34.85 -35.19 33.51
CA LYS A 503 34.68 -35.45 32.07
C LYS A 503 35.96 -35.99 31.46
N THR A 504 35.83 -37.11 30.77
CA THR A 504 36.85 -37.66 29.87
C THR A 504 36.94 -36.86 28.57
N ASP A 505 37.94 -37.13 27.73
CA ASP A 505 38.01 -36.50 26.39
C ASP A 505 36.85 -37.00 25.50
N GLU A 506 36.41 -38.24 25.69
CA GLU A 506 35.23 -38.81 25.05
C GLU A 506 33.93 -38.08 25.47
N ASP A 507 33.80 -37.72 26.76
CA ASP A 507 32.67 -36.92 27.25
C ASP A 507 32.69 -35.52 26.61
N LYS A 508 33.86 -34.87 26.53
CA LYS A 508 33.99 -33.57 25.86
C LYS A 508 33.64 -33.67 24.36
N PHE A 509 34.04 -34.76 23.69
CA PHE A 509 33.69 -35.02 22.30
C PHE A 509 32.19 -35.26 22.12
N ALA A 510 31.55 -35.94 23.08
CA ALA A 510 30.09 -36.06 23.14
C ALA A 510 29.40 -34.68 23.22
N LEU A 511 29.99 -33.71 23.93
CA LEU A 511 29.46 -32.34 23.98
C LEU A 511 29.60 -31.59 22.66
N VAL A 512 30.65 -31.86 21.86
CA VAL A 512 30.73 -31.33 20.48
C VAL A 512 29.58 -31.85 19.62
N ILE A 513 29.31 -33.16 19.71
CA ILE A 513 28.18 -33.81 19.02
C ILE A 513 26.85 -33.17 19.48
N TYR A 514 26.65 -33.05 20.79
CA TYR A 514 25.46 -32.46 21.39
C TYR A 514 25.22 -31.03 20.90
N CYS A 515 26.27 -30.19 20.86
CA CYS A 515 26.15 -28.82 20.38
C CYS A 515 25.73 -28.76 18.91
N TYR A 516 26.34 -29.55 18.02
CA TYR A 516 25.92 -29.59 16.62
C TYR A 516 24.49 -30.08 16.43
N ASP A 517 24.07 -31.13 17.15
CA ASP A 517 22.72 -31.71 17.03
C ASP A 517 21.61 -30.77 17.52
N ASN A 518 21.96 -29.82 18.39
CA ASN A 518 21.03 -28.82 18.92
C ASN A 518 21.20 -27.42 18.30
N GLY A 519 22.03 -27.27 17.27
CA GLY A 519 22.21 -26.02 16.54
C GLY A 519 23.18 -25.01 17.17
N PHE A 520 23.89 -25.37 18.24
CA PHE A 520 24.91 -24.55 18.90
C PHE A 520 26.25 -24.62 18.14
N THR A 521 26.25 -24.18 16.88
CA THR A 521 27.34 -24.37 15.92
C THR A 521 28.66 -23.69 16.33
N ASP A 522 28.61 -22.47 16.87
CA ASP A 522 29.80 -21.75 17.34
C ASP A 522 30.40 -22.42 18.59
N ASP A 523 29.56 -22.86 19.54
CA ASP A 523 30.02 -23.58 20.73
C ASP A 523 30.60 -24.95 20.39
N ALA A 524 29.99 -25.65 19.43
CA ALA A 524 30.54 -26.90 18.90
C ALA A 524 31.93 -26.67 18.30
N SER A 525 32.10 -25.61 17.50
CA SER A 525 33.36 -25.28 16.82
C SER A 525 34.45 -24.86 17.81
N ARG A 526 34.11 -24.10 18.85
CA ARG A 526 35.04 -23.74 19.95
C ARG A 526 35.47 -24.98 20.75
N ARG A 527 34.53 -25.85 21.11
CA ARG A 527 34.82 -27.10 21.85
C ARG A 527 35.64 -28.09 21.02
N ALA A 528 35.33 -28.19 19.73
CA ALA A 528 36.10 -28.98 18.78
C ALA A 528 37.54 -28.47 18.68
N LEU A 529 37.76 -27.15 18.62
CA LEU A 529 39.10 -26.56 18.65
C LEU A 529 39.85 -26.89 19.95
N GLN A 530 39.19 -26.77 21.10
CA GLN A 530 39.82 -27.10 22.39
C GLN A 530 40.25 -28.57 22.47
N LEU A 531 39.39 -29.48 22.01
CA LEU A 531 39.71 -30.90 21.92
C LEU A 531 40.84 -31.18 20.94
N PHE A 532 40.79 -30.56 19.76
CA PHE A 532 41.84 -30.66 18.75
C PHE A 532 43.20 -30.22 19.31
N LYS A 533 43.26 -29.09 20.04
CA LYS A 533 44.48 -28.60 20.70
C LYS A 533 44.98 -29.55 21.80
N ALA A 534 44.08 -30.19 22.54
CA ALA A 534 44.42 -31.13 23.61
C ALA A 534 44.82 -32.52 23.09
N ARG A 535 44.24 -32.95 21.96
CA ARG A 535 44.34 -34.29 21.36
C ARG A 535 44.54 -34.17 19.85
N ASN A 536 45.76 -33.78 19.46
CA ASN A 536 46.09 -33.68 18.03
C ASN A 536 45.99 -35.05 17.31
N ASP A 537 46.12 -36.16 18.05
CA ASP A 537 45.85 -37.52 17.55
C ASP A 537 44.38 -37.74 17.14
N TRP A 538 43.45 -36.90 17.60
CA TRP A 538 42.03 -36.96 17.26
C TRP A 538 41.63 -36.08 16.08
N LYS A 539 42.60 -35.38 15.45
CA LYS A 539 42.34 -34.45 14.35
C LYS A 539 41.42 -35.02 13.28
N GLU A 540 41.77 -36.20 12.75
CA GLU A 540 41.03 -36.83 11.68
C GLU A 540 39.58 -37.13 12.10
N GLY A 541 39.37 -37.61 13.33
CA GLY A 541 38.03 -37.88 13.85
C GLY A 541 37.20 -36.61 14.10
N ILE A 542 37.83 -35.53 14.54
CA ILE A 542 37.18 -34.22 14.74
C ILE A 542 36.83 -33.59 13.39
N ASP A 543 37.76 -33.59 12.42
CA ASP A 543 37.51 -33.08 11.07
C ASP A 543 36.36 -33.83 10.40
N ASN A 544 36.33 -35.17 10.51
CA ASN A 544 35.23 -36.00 10.00
C ASN A 544 33.90 -35.67 10.70
N LEU A 545 33.90 -35.46 12.02
CA LEU A 545 32.68 -35.09 12.77
C LEU A 545 32.16 -33.72 12.31
N VAL A 546 33.03 -32.70 12.31
CA VAL A 546 32.67 -31.33 11.95
C VAL A 546 32.16 -31.27 10.50
N ALA A 547 32.86 -31.91 9.56
CA ALA A 547 32.42 -32.01 8.17
C ALA A 547 31.05 -32.68 8.04
N SER A 548 30.84 -33.79 8.74
CA SER A 548 29.57 -34.52 8.74
C SER A 548 28.41 -33.70 9.31
N LYS A 549 28.58 -33.11 10.50
CA LYS A 549 27.53 -32.32 11.16
C LYS A 549 27.21 -31.02 10.39
N ARG A 550 28.23 -30.39 9.78
CA ARG A 550 28.07 -29.20 8.94
C ARG A 550 27.66 -29.51 7.49
N ARG A 551 27.65 -30.80 7.10
CA ARG A 551 27.32 -31.29 5.75
C ARG A 551 28.19 -30.68 4.64
N ILE A 552 29.50 -30.65 4.89
CA ILE A 552 30.50 -30.16 3.93
C ILE A 552 31.58 -31.22 3.73
N ASN A 553 32.33 -31.12 2.63
CA ASN A 553 33.54 -31.90 2.45
C ASN A 553 34.62 -31.43 3.43
N ILE A 554 35.49 -32.33 3.86
CA ILE A 554 36.69 -31.95 4.62
C ILE A 554 37.55 -31.07 3.69
N PRO A 555 37.91 -29.84 4.11
CA PRO A 555 38.78 -28.99 3.32
C PRO A 555 40.15 -29.64 3.10
N GLU A 556 40.84 -29.28 2.02
CA GLU A 556 42.23 -29.69 1.82
C GLU A 556 43.10 -29.20 2.99
N GLY A 557 43.74 -30.12 3.71
CA GLY A 557 44.46 -29.82 4.97
C GLY A 557 43.60 -29.81 6.25
N GLY A 558 42.28 -29.95 6.14
CA GLY A 558 41.31 -29.97 7.23
C GLY A 558 40.86 -28.58 7.70
N PHE A 559 40.17 -28.51 8.82
CA PHE A 559 39.73 -27.24 9.41
C PHE A 559 40.92 -26.51 10.07
N VAL A 560 40.84 -25.17 10.11
CA VAL A 560 41.88 -24.28 10.65
C VAL A 560 41.32 -23.40 11.77
N GLU A 561 42.20 -22.92 12.64
CA GLU A 561 41.84 -21.97 13.70
C GLU A 561 41.68 -20.55 13.14
N HIS A 562 40.55 -19.91 13.49
CA HIS A 562 40.31 -18.48 13.34
C HIS A 562 39.35 -18.00 14.44
N ASP A 563 39.67 -16.90 15.11
CA ASP A 563 38.88 -16.31 16.21
C ASP A 563 38.41 -17.32 17.28
N GLY A 564 39.30 -18.26 17.63
CA GLY A 564 39.03 -19.28 18.64
C GLY A 564 38.06 -20.39 18.20
N MET A 565 37.75 -20.48 16.91
CA MET A 565 36.89 -21.49 16.31
C MET A 565 37.63 -22.31 15.25
N LEU A 566 37.16 -23.54 15.01
CA LEU A 566 37.52 -24.30 13.81
C LEU A 566 36.63 -23.89 12.64
N VAL A 567 37.25 -23.32 11.60
CA VAL A 567 36.59 -22.87 10.36
C VAL A 567 37.28 -23.50 9.16
N THR A 568 36.65 -23.44 7.98
CA THR A 568 37.33 -23.79 6.73
C THR A 568 38.35 -22.71 6.35
N PRO A 569 39.39 -23.02 5.56
CA PRO A 569 40.33 -22.00 5.05
C PRO A 569 39.63 -20.86 4.31
N VAL A 570 38.60 -21.17 3.51
CA VAL A 570 37.79 -20.17 2.79
C VAL A 570 37.07 -19.23 3.76
N GLU A 571 36.45 -19.77 4.81
CA GLU A 571 35.77 -18.95 5.83
C GLU A 571 36.73 -18.01 6.57
N LYS A 572 37.96 -18.48 6.82
CA LYS A 572 39.01 -17.63 7.40
C LYS A 572 39.40 -16.51 6.44
N ASP A 573 39.59 -16.81 5.16
CA ASP A 573 39.93 -15.81 4.14
C ASP A 573 38.79 -14.80 3.92
N ASP A 574 37.54 -15.24 4.02
CA ASP A 574 36.35 -14.38 4.05
C ASP A 574 36.36 -13.44 5.26
N ALA A 575 36.55 -13.96 6.46
CA ALA A 575 36.56 -13.16 7.67
C ALA A 575 37.68 -12.09 7.65
N ILE A 576 38.88 -12.46 7.22
CA ILE A 576 40.01 -11.52 7.06
C ILE A 576 39.68 -10.44 6.02
N PHE A 577 39.12 -10.83 4.87
CA PHE A 577 38.71 -9.89 3.83
C PHE A 577 37.70 -8.86 4.36
N TYR A 578 36.63 -9.32 5.02
CA TYR A 578 35.59 -8.43 5.56
C TYR A 578 36.11 -7.53 6.69
N ALA A 579 37.06 -7.99 7.50
CA ALA A 579 37.70 -7.15 8.50
C ALA A 579 38.49 -6.01 7.86
N ASN A 580 39.27 -6.31 6.81
CA ASN A 580 40.02 -5.30 6.06
C ASN A 580 39.10 -4.30 5.34
N LEU A 581 38.05 -4.80 4.69
CA LEU A 581 37.05 -3.96 4.01
C LEU A 581 36.41 -2.95 4.98
N ARG A 582 36.02 -3.40 6.18
CA ARG A 582 35.46 -2.51 7.22
C ARG A 582 36.45 -1.42 7.63
N ALA A 583 37.73 -1.76 7.82
CA ALA A 583 38.75 -0.79 8.20
C ALA A 583 39.02 0.26 7.11
N VAL A 584 38.97 -0.14 5.84
CA VAL A 584 39.04 0.80 4.69
C VAL A 584 37.84 1.74 4.69
N LEU A 585 36.62 1.20 4.82
CA LEU A 585 35.39 1.99 4.79
C LEU A 585 35.27 2.95 5.98
N GLU A 586 35.78 2.58 7.16
CA GLU A 586 35.80 3.48 8.32
C GLU A 586 36.73 4.69 8.09
N ARG A 587 37.90 4.49 7.47
CA ARG A 587 38.79 5.59 7.08
C ARG A 587 38.16 6.49 6.03
N PHE A 588 37.51 5.89 5.03
CA PHE A 588 36.76 6.61 4.00
C PHE A 588 35.66 7.49 4.62
N GLU A 589 34.80 6.93 5.50
CA GLU A 589 33.70 7.66 6.16
C GLU A 589 34.21 8.87 6.98
N LYS A 590 35.33 8.72 7.69
CA LYS A 590 35.90 9.78 8.54
C LYS A 590 36.46 10.96 7.73
N GLY A 591 36.94 10.69 6.51
CA GLY A 591 37.61 11.68 5.68
C GLY A 591 36.73 12.33 4.61
N ILE A 592 35.69 11.66 4.12
CA ILE A 592 34.84 12.20 3.04
C ILE A 592 34.12 13.48 3.46
N GLY A 593 34.23 14.53 2.62
CA GLY A 593 33.66 15.86 2.88
C GLY A 593 34.32 16.62 4.05
N ASN A 594 35.47 16.17 4.56
CA ASN A 594 36.14 16.82 5.68
C ASN A 594 36.94 18.06 5.23
N LYS A 595 36.85 19.16 5.99
CA LYS A 595 37.62 20.39 5.73
C LYS A 595 39.11 20.24 6.06
N ASP A 596 39.48 19.28 6.90
CA ASP A 596 40.87 18.92 7.17
C ASP A 596 41.46 18.17 5.97
N LYS A 597 42.38 18.84 5.27
CA LYS A 597 43.04 18.31 4.07
C LYS A 597 43.65 16.92 4.28
N ARG A 598 44.23 16.66 5.46
CA ARG A 598 44.87 15.37 5.76
C ARG A 598 43.84 14.24 5.83
N LYS A 599 42.67 14.51 6.40
CA LYS A 599 41.57 13.54 6.50
C LYS A 599 40.92 13.31 5.14
N ALA A 600 40.75 14.35 4.33
CA ALA A 600 40.26 14.21 2.96
C ALA A 600 41.23 13.37 2.11
N GLU A 601 42.54 13.63 2.19
CA GLU A 601 43.57 12.82 1.52
C GLU A 601 43.58 11.35 1.99
N GLU A 602 43.28 11.09 3.27
CA GLU A 602 43.16 9.74 3.81
C GLU A 602 41.91 9.00 3.28
N ALA A 603 40.80 9.70 3.06
CA ALA A 603 39.62 9.13 2.42
C ALA A 603 39.84 8.78 0.94
N GLU A 604 40.56 9.62 0.19
CA GLU A 604 40.92 9.30 -1.20
C GLU A 604 41.78 8.04 -1.28
N LYS A 605 42.78 7.90 -0.40
CA LYS A 605 43.58 6.67 -0.32
C LYS A 605 42.75 5.45 0.04
N ALA A 606 41.83 5.59 0.99
CA ALA A 606 40.92 4.51 1.35
C ALA A 606 40.00 4.14 0.18
N PHE A 607 39.58 5.11 -0.65
CA PHE A 607 38.80 4.83 -1.85
C PHE A 607 39.62 4.07 -2.90
N ASP A 608 40.88 4.46 -3.14
CA ASP A 608 41.77 3.71 -4.04
C ASP A 608 41.99 2.27 -3.56
N GLU A 609 42.25 2.09 -2.25
CA GLU A 609 42.36 0.76 -1.63
C GLU A 609 41.08 -0.07 -1.81
N LEU A 610 39.90 0.57 -1.73
CA LEU A 610 38.61 -0.08 -1.94
C LEU A 610 38.42 -0.57 -3.38
N ILE A 611 38.84 0.23 -4.37
CA ILE A 611 38.82 -0.17 -5.78
C ILE A 611 39.81 -1.31 -6.03
N GLU A 612 40.99 -1.28 -5.41
CA GLU A 612 42.00 -2.34 -5.51
C GLU A 612 41.54 -3.69 -4.93
N MET A 613 40.59 -3.69 -3.97
CA MET A 613 39.98 -4.92 -3.45
C MET A 613 39.12 -5.67 -4.49
N GLY A 614 38.81 -5.05 -5.62
CA GLY A 614 38.15 -5.65 -6.78
C GLY A 614 36.67 -6.00 -6.57
N ASP A 615 36.10 -6.77 -7.50
CA ASP A 615 34.66 -7.05 -7.59
C ASP A 615 34.04 -7.60 -6.30
N ARG A 616 34.82 -8.36 -5.52
CA ARG A 616 34.38 -8.94 -4.24
C ARG A 616 34.04 -7.87 -3.20
N ALA A 617 34.59 -6.65 -3.33
CA ALA A 617 34.30 -5.53 -2.44
C ALA A 617 33.09 -4.70 -2.87
N VAL A 618 32.69 -4.71 -4.15
CA VAL A 618 31.68 -3.80 -4.73
C VAL A 618 30.36 -3.82 -3.94
N LYS A 619 29.70 -4.99 -3.87
CA LYS A 619 28.42 -5.11 -3.14
C LYS A 619 28.53 -4.70 -1.66
N PRO A 620 29.44 -5.27 -0.85
CA PRO A 620 29.52 -4.91 0.57
C PRO A 620 29.98 -3.45 0.79
N ALA A 621 30.76 -2.88 -0.12
CA ALA A 621 31.11 -1.46 -0.09
C ALA A 621 29.88 -0.58 -0.33
N ILE A 622 29.07 -0.86 -1.35
CA ILE A 622 27.83 -0.13 -1.62
C ILE A 622 26.86 -0.25 -0.44
N GLU A 623 26.70 -1.43 0.17
CA GLU A 623 25.85 -1.62 1.34
C GLU A 623 26.27 -0.75 2.54
N ILE A 624 27.58 -0.63 2.78
CA ILE A 624 28.12 0.19 3.87
C ILE A 624 28.01 1.68 3.55
N LEU A 625 28.38 2.09 2.33
CA LEU A 625 28.27 3.47 1.86
C LEU A 625 26.82 3.95 1.85
N GLN A 626 25.88 3.09 1.50
CA GLN A 626 24.45 3.35 1.64
C GLN A 626 24.08 3.61 3.10
N GLY A 627 24.62 2.85 4.06
CA GLY A 627 24.41 3.12 5.49
C GLY A 627 24.99 4.46 5.95
N VAL A 628 26.13 4.88 5.40
CA VAL A 628 26.70 6.21 5.64
C VAL A 628 25.83 7.30 5.02
N LEU A 629 25.36 7.10 3.79
CA LEU A 629 24.43 7.99 3.10
C LEU A 629 23.16 8.16 3.94
N ASP A 630 22.54 7.07 4.39
CA ASP A 630 21.34 7.06 5.24
C ASP A 630 21.57 7.81 6.57
N LYS A 631 22.76 7.72 7.14
CA LYS A 631 23.16 8.44 8.35
C LYS A 631 23.31 9.95 8.12
N GLU A 632 23.98 10.35 7.03
CA GLU A 632 24.12 11.77 6.68
C GLU A 632 22.77 12.37 6.26
N MET A 633 21.90 11.57 5.65
CA MET A 633 20.50 11.91 5.40
C MET A 633 19.77 12.24 6.71
N ILE A 634 19.91 11.42 7.76
CA ILE A 634 19.35 11.72 9.08
C ILE A 634 19.95 13.02 9.66
N ASN A 635 21.23 13.28 9.45
CA ASN A 635 21.86 14.53 9.88
C ASN A 635 21.30 15.74 9.12
N ALA A 636 21.07 15.64 7.82
CA ALA A 636 20.44 16.67 7.01
C ALA A 636 19.03 17.00 7.52
N LYS A 637 18.25 15.97 7.87
CA LYS A 637 16.93 16.09 8.51
C LYS A 637 16.99 16.84 9.83
N LYS A 638 17.98 16.52 10.68
CA LYS A 638 18.16 17.17 11.99
C LYS A 638 18.64 18.61 11.88
N ALA A 639 19.54 18.90 10.95
CA ALA A 639 20.16 20.23 10.81
C ALA A 639 19.17 21.32 10.38
N THR A 640 18.09 20.93 9.70
CA THR A 640 17.08 21.84 9.12
C THR A 640 15.75 21.83 9.85
N GLY A 641 15.52 20.83 10.72
CA GLY A 641 14.20 20.59 11.30
C GLY A 641 13.15 20.11 10.30
N LEU A 642 13.52 19.93 9.01
CA LEU A 642 12.57 19.62 7.94
C LEU A 642 11.76 18.35 8.21
N LEU A 643 12.32 17.38 8.93
CA LEU A 643 11.69 16.07 9.14
C LEU A 643 11.75 15.63 10.61
N ALA A 644 11.90 16.57 11.54
CA ALA A 644 11.80 16.30 12.97
C ALA A 644 10.32 16.25 13.39
N ASP A 645 9.89 15.15 14.03
CA ASP A 645 8.52 14.94 14.52
C ASP A 645 7.41 15.05 13.46
N ASP A 646 7.67 14.49 12.27
CA ASP A 646 6.74 14.45 11.14
C ASP A 646 5.58 13.45 11.30
N ALA A 647 5.30 12.96 12.52
CA ALA A 647 4.26 11.98 12.80
C ALA A 647 2.89 12.39 12.23
N LYS A 648 2.57 13.69 12.30
CA LYS A 648 1.34 14.25 11.71
C LYS A 648 1.35 14.20 10.18
N LEU A 649 2.48 14.47 9.52
CA LEU A 649 2.59 14.36 8.05
C LEU A 649 2.56 12.91 7.59
N LYS A 650 3.15 11.98 8.36
CA LYS A 650 3.05 10.54 8.11
C LYS A 650 1.61 10.05 8.19
N GLU A 651 0.89 10.46 9.23
CA GLU A 651 -0.53 10.14 9.40
C GLU A 651 -1.37 10.73 8.26
N LEU A 652 -1.15 12.01 7.91
CA LEU A 652 -1.82 12.66 6.80
C LEU A 652 -1.50 12.04 5.44
N LEU A 653 -0.26 11.59 5.23
CA LEU A 653 0.14 10.91 3.99
C LEU A 653 -0.52 9.55 3.88
N ALA A 654 -0.55 8.78 4.97
CA ALA A 654 -1.24 7.50 5.02
C ALA A 654 -2.75 7.66 4.78
N GLU A 655 -3.37 8.68 5.38
CA GLU A 655 -4.79 8.98 5.14
C GLU A 655 -5.03 9.48 3.71
N LEU A 656 -4.18 10.35 3.17
CA LEU A 656 -4.27 10.81 1.78
C LEU A 656 -4.19 9.63 0.81
N ASP A 657 -3.28 8.68 1.04
CA ASP A 657 -3.19 7.47 0.22
C ASP A 657 -4.44 6.61 0.30
N ARG A 658 -5.00 6.40 1.50
CA ARG A 658 -6.27 5.68 1.68
C ARG A 658 -7.41 6.34 0.88
N ARG A 659 -7.53 7.67 0.97
CA ARG A 659 -8.58 8.40 0.24
C ARG A 659 -8.35 8.38 -1.28
N ARG A 660 -7.09 8.44 -1.73
CA ARG A 660 -6.74 8.26 -3.16
C ARG A 660 -7.16 6.88 -3.65
N GLU A 661 -6.82 5.83 -2.91
CA GLU A 661 -7.18 4.45 -3.25
C GLU A 661 -8.69 4.28 -3.32
N PHE A 662 -9.41 4.74 -2.29
CA PHE A 662 -10.88 4.71 -2.23
C PHE A 662 -11.54 5.45 -3.41
N ALA A 663 -11.02 6.62 -3.77
CA ALA A 663 -11.52 7.38 -4.92
C ALA A 663 -11.20 6.68 -6.25
N LEU A 664 -9.97 6.19 -6.42
CA LEU A 664 -9.52 5.52 -7.64
C LEU A 664 -10.22 4.18 -7.87
N GLU A 665 -10.60 3.46 -6.81
CA GLU A 665 -11.38 2.22 -6.90
C GLU A 665 -12.66 2.43 -7.72
N LEU A 666 -13.44 3.48 -7.42
CA LEU A 666 -14.65 3.79 -8.17
C LEU A 666 -14.36 4.45 -9.52
N ILE A 667 -13.45 5.43 -9.57
CA ILE A 667 -13.18 6.17 -10.80
C ILE A 667 -12.67 5.22 -11.89
N MET A 668 -11.76 4.31 -11.54
CA MET A 668 -11.11 3.40 -12.49
C MET A 668 -11.94 2.17 -12.85
N ASP A 669 -13.05 1.91 -12.15
CA ASP A 669 -13.93 0.77 -12.42
C ASP A 669 -14.91 1.10 -13.57
N PRO A 670 -14.76 0.48 -14.77
CA PRO A 670 -15.65 0.73 -15.89
C PRO A 670 -17.04 0.07 -15.74
N VAL A 671 -17.22 -0.82 -14.75
CA VAL A 671 -18.50 -1.45 -14.43
C VAL A 671 -19.26 -0.59 -13.42
N ALA A 672 -18.60 -0.17 -12.34
CA ALA A 672 -19.23 0.65 -11.30
C ALA A 672 -19.44 2.12 -11.74
N TYR A 673 -18.60 2.63 -12.64
CA TYR A 673 -18.72 3.97 -13.22
C TYR A 673 -18.72 3.91 -14.76
N PRO A 674 -19.79 3.40 -15.40
CA PRO A 674 -19.76 2.99 -16.79
C PRO A 674 -19.78 4.13 -17.81
N TYR A 675 -19.35 3.81 -19.03
CA TYR A 675 -19.51 4.64 -20.23
C TYR A 675 -19.97 3.75 -21.40
N PRO A 676 -21.04 4.11 -22.15
CA PRO A 676 -21.96 5.23 -21.90
C PRO A 676 -22.70 5.08 -20.54
N TYR A 677 -23.23 6.20 -20.04
CA TYR A 677 -23.69 6.33 -18.65
C TYR A 677 -24.83 5.38 -18.26
N ALA A 678 -24.83 4.95 -17.00
CA ALA A 678 -25.94 4.20 -16.40
C ALA A 678 -27.14 5.13 -16.08
N PRO A 679 -28.36 4.58 -15.92
CA PRO A 679 -29.54 5.38 -15.53
C PRO A 679 -29.35 6.17 -14.23
N ASN A 680 -28.57 5.64 -13.27
CA ASN A 680 -28.25 6.25 -11.98
C ASN A 680 -26.93 7.04 -11.98
N GLN A 681 -26.45 7.51 -13.14
CA GLN A 681 -25.18 8.24 -13.29
C GLN A 681 -25.03 9.42 -12.32
N ALA A 682 -26.11 10.14 -12.01
CA ALA A 682 -26.07 11.27 -11.08
C ALA A 682 -25.72 10.83 -9.65
N GLU A 683 -26.21 9.67 -9.20
CA GLU A 683 -25.86 9.09 -7.89
C GLU A 683 -24.41 8.65 -7.87
N ILE A 684 -23.96 7.98 -8.94
CA ILE A 684 -22.57 7.52 -9.05
C ILE A 684 -21.61 8.72 -9.10
N GLN A 685 -21.95 9.77 -9.86
CA GLN A 685 -21.16 11.00 -9.93
C GLN A 685 -21.10 11.70 -8.56
N ALA A 686 -22.22 11.79 -7.84
CA ALA A 686 -22.23 12.39 -6.50
C ALA A 686 -21.29 11.64 -5.54
N GLU A 687 -21.26 10.31 -5.62
CA GLU A 687 -20.29 9.50 -4.86
C GLU A 687 -18.85 9.78 -5.31
N VAL A 688 -18.56 9.83 -6.61
CA VAL A 688 -17.25 10.22 -7.14
C VAL A 688 -16.83 11.60 -6.59
N ASP A 689 -17.73 12.58 -6.59
CA ASP A 689 -17.46 13.93 -6.11
C ASP A 689 -17.14 13.94 -4.61
N VAL A 690 -17.86 13.17 -3.80
CA VAL A 690 -17.57 12.99 -2.37
C VAL A 690 -16.18 12.38 -2.17
N ARG A 691 -15.84 11.32 -2.92
CA ARG A 691 -14.51 10.69 -2.81
C ARG A 691 -13.39 11.64 -3.24
N VAL A 692 -13.55 12.36 -4.35
CA VAL A 692 -12.59 13.36 -4.81
C VAL A 692 -12.47 14.51 -3.81
N ALA A 693 -13.58 14.98 -3.23
CA ALA A 693 -13.58 16.01 -2.21
C ALA A 693 -12.81 15.56 -0.95
N SER A 694 -12.93 14.29 -0.55
CA SER A 694 -12.19 13.73 0.58
C SER A 694 -10.66 13.76 0.35
N VAL A 695 -10.19 13.49 -0.88
CA VAL A 695 -8.77 13.61 -1.26
C VAL A 695 -8.34 15.07 -1.20
N ARG A 696 -9.16 15.96 -1.79
CA ARG A 696 -8.89 17.40 -1.88
C ARG A 696 -8.82 18.07 -0.50
N GLU A 697 -9.65 17.63 0.45
CA GLU A 697 -9.64 18.11 1.83
C GLU A 697 -8.24 17.99 2.45
N ILE A 698 -7.61 16.83 2.33
CA ILE A 698 -6.26 16.62 2.86
C ILE A 698 -5.23 17.34 1.99
N TRP A 699 -5.33 17.22 0.67
CA TRP A 699 -4.40 17.86 -0.27
C TRP A 699 -4.31 19.37 -0.12
N ASN A 700 -5.41 20.01 0.30
CA ASN A 700 -5.50 21.44 0.53
C ASN A 700 -5.32 21.82 2.01
N ASN A 701 -5.19 20.87 2.93
CA ASN A 701 -4.96 21.15 4.35
C ASN A 701 -3.51 21.62 4.57
N PRO A 702 -3.29 22.90 4.91
CA PRO A 702 -1.95 23.46 5.02
C PRO A 702 -1.37 23.14 6.40
N VAL A 703 -0.99 21.88 6.63
CA VAL A 703 0.00 21.63 7.68
C VAL A 703 1.35 22.04 7.11
N LYS A 704 1.74 23.28 7.42
CA LYS A 704 2.99 23.88 6.98
C LYS A 704 4.03 23.74 8.08
N PHE A 705 5.16 23.13 7.76
CA PHE A 705 6.37 23.19 8.58
C PHE A 705 7.41 23.99 7.80
N ALA A 706 7.98 25.02 8.44
CA ALA A 706 9.05 25.78 7.82
C ALA A 706 10.35 24.97 7.91
N GLY A 707 10.78 24.39 6.79
CA GLY A 707 12.15 23.97 6.60
C GLY A 707 12.99 25.18 6.20
N GLN A 708 14.13 25.41 6.85
CA GLN A 708 15.08 26.44 6.40
C GLN A 708 16.44 25.81 6.17
N THR A 709 16.98 25.97 4.96
CA THR A 709 18.39 25.71 4.67
C THR A 709 19.26 26.61 5.55
N ASN A 710 20.34 26.04 6.09
CA ASN A 710 21.38 26.80 6.78
C ASN A 710 22.76 26.30 6.33
N PRO A 711 23.85 27.02 6.64
CA PRO A 711 25.19 26.61 6.20
C PRO A 711 25.63 25.21 6.68
N ALA A 712 25.02 24.66 7.74
CA ALA A 712 25.29 23.30 8.18
C ALA A 712 24.61 22.26 7.26
N PHE A 713 23.42 22.57 6.76
CA PHE A 713 22.71 21.75 5.77
C PHE A 713 23.49 21.68 4.45
N ASP A 714 23.99 22.80 3.93
CA ASP A 714 24.77 22.82 2.68
C ASP A 714 26.02 21.93 2.78
N ALA A 715 26.72 21.98 3.92
CA ALA A 715 27.88 21.13 4.17
C ALA A 715 27.53 19.63 4.22
N ILE A 716 26.34 19.28 4.74
CA ILE A 716 25.85 17.89 4.74
C ILE A 716 25.47 17.46 3.32
N MET A 717 24.80 18.32 2.55
CA MET A 717 24.42 18.03 1.16
C MET A 717 25.64 17.82 0.26
N GLU A 718 26.71 18.60 0.43
CA GLU A 718 27.98 18.36 -0.27
C GLU A 718 28.60 17.02 0.10
N LYS A 719 28.51 16.60 1.37
CA LYS A 719 28.97 15.27 1.80
C LYS A 719 28.14 14.14 1.20
N ILE A 720 26.81 14.30 1.15
CA ILE A 720 25.89 13.34 0.52
C ILE A 720 26.20 13.21 -0.97
N ARG A 721 26.42 14.33 -1.70
CA ARG A 721 26.85 14.32 -3.12
C ARG A 721 28.21 13.65 -3.32
N ALA A 722 29.17 13.89 -2.44
CA ALA A 722 30.46 13.21 -2.53
C ALA A 722 30.32 11.69 -2.35
N ILE A 723 29.50 11.22 -1.38
CA ILE A 723 29.26 9.78 -1.18
C ILE A 723 28.55 9.18 -2.39
N ALA A 724 27.53 9.88 -2.90
CA ALA A 724 26.77 9.53 -4.09
C ALA A 724 27.65 9.22 -5.31
N GLU A 725 28.50 10.16 -5.69
CA GLU A 725 29.39 10.06 -6.85
C GLU A 725 30.36 8.87 -6.70
N ARG A 726 30.84 8.61 -5.49
CA ARG A 726 31.74 7.49 -5.19
C ARG A 726 31.04 6.15 -5.28
N MET A 727 29.78 6.06 -4.81
CA MET A 727 28.96 4.88 -5.03
C MET A 727 28.76 4.62 -6.53
N ALA A 728 28.44 5.65 -7.31
CA ALA A 728 28.27 5.53 -8.77
C ALA A 728 29.56 5.11 -9.48
N THR A 729 30.73 5.44 -8.92
CA THR A 729 32.03 4.99 -9.43
C THR A 729 32.30 3.52 -9.11
N ILE A 730 31.94 3.06 -7.90
CA ILE A 730 32.14 1.66 -7.46
C ILE A 730 31.20 0.70 -8.20
N ASP A 731 29.95 1.12 -8.44
CA ASP A 731 28.93 0.33 -9.13
C ASP A 731 28.25 1.18 -10.23
N PRO A 732 28.90 1.37 -11.40
CA PRO A 732 28.37 2.19 -12.48
C PRO A 732 27.05 1.67 -13.08
N GLY A 733 26.79 0.37 -12.96
CA GLY A 733 25.55 -0.27 -13.40
C GLY A 733 24.39 -0.10 -12.41
N GLN A 734 24.65 0.52 -11.26
CA GLN A 734 23.72 0.72 -10.15
C GLN A 734 23.01 -0.56 -9.70
N GLN A 735 23.70 -1.70 -9.77
CA GLN A 735 23.12 -3.01 -9.46
C GLN A 735 22.75 -3.18 -7.99
N TYR A 736 23.47 -2.53 -7.08
CA TYR A 736 23.38 -2.76 -5.64
C TYR A 736 22.80 -1.57 -4.86
N PHE A 737 22.30 -0.54 -5.54
CA PHE A 737 21.73 0.65 -4.92
C PHE A 737 20.32 0.37 -4.37
N LYS A 738 20.00 0.94 -3.21
CA LYS A 738 18.61 0.96 -2.71
C LYS A 738 17.81 2.11 -3.32
N GLN A 739 18.47 3.23 -3.56
CA GLN A 739 17.96 4.43 -4.20
C GLN A 739 19.12 5.09 -4.94
N THR A 740 18.84 5.78 -6.05
CA THR A 740 19.90 6.58 -6.67
C THR A 740 20.23 7.76 -5.76
N PRO A 741 21.51 8.05 -5.51
CA PRO A 741 21.85 9.16 -4.65
C PRO A 741 21.35 10.51 -5.17
N GLU A 742 21.20 10.64 -6.49
CA GLU A 742 20.61 11.79 -7.16
C GLU A 742 19.15 12.00 -6.75
N GLU A 743 18.32 10.93 -6.74
CA GLU A 743 16.92 11.04 -6.31
C GLU A 743 16.80 11.52 -4.86
N THR A 744 17.66 11.02 -3.98
CA THR A 744 17.66 11.40 -2.58
C THR A 744 18.06 12.87 -2.41
N VAL A 745 19.13 13.31 -3.10
CA VAL A 745 19.62 14.70 -3.06
C VAL A 745 18.60 15.65 -3.66
N ASP A 746 18.02 15.30 -4.79
CA ASP A 746 17.01 16.10 -5.50
C ASP A 746 15.79 16.32 -4.61
N TYR A 747 15.29 15.26 -3.95
CA TYR A 747 14.10 15.37 -3.10
C TYR A 747 14.33 16.37 -1.98
N ILE A 748 15.43 16.22 -1.22
CA ILE A 748 15.71 17.14 -0.12
C ILE A 748 15.94 18.56 -0.66
N SER A 749 16.67 18.70 -1.77
CA SER A 749 16.97 20.01 -2.34
C SER A 749 15.70 20.75 -2.79
N ASN A 750 14.73 20.02 -3.36
CA ASN A 750 13.43 20.53 -3.77
C ASN A 750 12.60 21.00 -2.57
N ILE A 751 12.61 20.25 -1.46
CA ILE A 751 11.81 20.63 -0.28
C ILE A 751 12.52 21.62 0.66
N ALA A 752 13.84 21.74 0.58
CA ALA A 752 14.62 22.54 1.54
C ALA A 752 14.36 24.05 1.43
N ASN A 753 13.94 24.51 0.25
CA ASN A 753 13.65 25.91 -0.04
C ASN A 753 12.15 26.24 -0.05
N ASP A 754 11.29 25.26 0.27
CA ASP A 754 9.83 25.38 0.23
C ASP A 754 9.20 25.12 1.61
N ASP A 755 7.99 25.65 1.82
CA ASP A 755 7.15 25.25 2.95
C ASP A 755 6.87 23.73 2.85
N LEU A 756 7.25 22.95 3.87
CA LEU A 756 6.91 21.54 3.90
C LEU A 756 5.42 21.37 4.18
N SER A 757 4.75 20.61 3.32
CA SER A 757 3.32 20.32 3.36
C SER A 757 3.05 18.92 2.85
N ILE A 758 1.79 18.49 2.90
CA ILE A 758 1.41 17.19 2.34
C ILE A 758 1.63 17.07 0.81
N ARG A 759 1.82 18.20 0.12
CA ARG A 759 2.00 18.24 -1.35
C ARG A 759 3.42 17.89 -1.79
N ASN A 760 4.41 18.19 -0.95
CA ASN A 760 5.82 17.92 -1.20
C ASN A 760 6.42 16.91 -0.22
N TYR A 761 5.67 16.46 0.78
CA TYR A 761 6.09 15.41 1.70
C TYR A 761 5.82 14.00 1.14
N THR A 762 6.85 13.16 1.06
CA THR A 762 6.76 11.77 0.57
C THR A 762 7.07 10.71 1.65
N GLY A 763 7.43 11.15 2.86
CA GLY A 763 8.01 10.28 3.89
C GLY A 763 9.27 9.56 3.40
N ASP A 764 9.52 8.37 3.94
CA ASP A 764 10.69 7.54 3.62
C ASP A 764 10.43 6.59 2.42
N ASN A 765 9.37 6.81 1.64
CA ASN A 765 9.05 5.99 0.48
C ASN A 765 9.81 6.46 -0.77
N THR A 766 10.81 5.68 -1.19
CA THR A 766 11.69 5.98 -2.33
C THR A 766 10.94 6.14 -3.65
N GLY A 767 9.95 5.29 -3.92
CA GLY A 767 9.11 5.40 -5.12
C GLY A 767 8.32 6.71 -5.18
N LYS A 768 7.83 7.20 -4.03
CA LYS A 768 7.14 8.49 -3.96
C LYS A 768 8.11 9.68 -4.09
N GLN A 769 9.33 9.58 -3.56
CA GLN A 769 10.37 10.60 -3.75
C GLN A 769 10.74 10.73 -5.23
N ALA A 770 10.98 9.61 -5.91
CA ALA A 770 11.24 9.60 -7.35
C ALA A 770 10.10 10.21 -8.16
N LEU A 771 8.84 9.85 -7.82
CA LEU A 771 7.65 10.42 -8.46
C LEU A 771 7.53 11.94 -8.23
N TYR A 772 7.78 12.41 -7.01
CA TYR A 772 7.76 13.84 -6.69
C TYR A 772 8.81 14.60 -7.50
N ASN A 773 10.06 14.12 -7.52
CA ASN A 773 11.14 14.75 -8.29
C ASN A 773 10.83 14.79 -9.79
N ALA A 774 10.29 13.69 -10.35
CA ALA A 774 9.86 13.66 -11.74
C ALA A 774 8.75 14.70 -12.01
N ASN A 775 7.78 14.82 -11.10
CA ASN A 775 6.71 15.81 -11.21
C ASN A 775 7.24 17.25 -11.15
N VAL A 776 8.18 17.56 -10.26
CA VAL A 776 8.83 18.88 -10.18
C VAL A 776 9.49 19.23 -11.52
N LYS A 777 10.34 18.32 -12.04
CA LYS A 777 11.03 18.52 -13.33
C LYS A 777 10.07 18.72 -14.51
N ILE A 778 8.99 17.93 -14.56
CA ILE A 778 7.98 18.04 -15.63
C ILE A 778 7.17 19.34 -15.51
N MET A 779 6.80 19.75 -14.30
CA MET A 779 6.08 21.00 -14.07
C MET A 779 6.93 22.21 -14.45
N GLU A 780 8.21 22.22 -14.07
CA GLU A 780 9.18 23.26 -14.48
C GLU A 780 9.38 23.30 -15.99
N TYR A 781 9.53 22.13 -16.63
CA TYR A 781 9.59 22.04 -18.10
C TYR A 781 8.34 22.66 -18.74
N ASN A 782 7.15 22.32 -18.24
CA ASN A 782 5.89 22.81 -18.79
C ASN A 782 5.71 24.32 -18.58
N GLU A 783 6.13 24.86 -17.45
CA GLU A 783 6.08 26.30 -17.16
C GLU A 783 6.98 27.09 -18.10
N ASN A 784 8.17 26.57 -18.38
CA ASN A 784 9.15 27.16 -19.30
C ASN A 784 8.91 26.81 -20.78
N PHE A 785 7.90 25.97 -21.07
CA PHE A 785 7.59 25.58 -22.44
C PHE A 785 7.19 26.80 -23.27
N PRO A 786 7.77 26.98 -24.48
CA PRO A 786 7.48 28.14 -25.33
C PRO A 786 6.01 28.19 -25.71
N THR A 787 5.44 29.40 -25.80
CA THR A 787 4.06 29.59 -26.25
C THR A 787 3.98 30.55 -27.44
N GLY A 788 3.08 30.26 -28.38
CA GLY A 788 2.96 31.00 -29.64
C GLY A 788 3.91 30.49 -30.74
N ASP A 789 3.86 31.10 -31.93
CA ASP A 789 4.77 30.87 -33.06
C ASP A 789 5.06 29.38 -33.39
N GLY A 790 4.01 28.56 -33.56
CA GLY A 790 4.14 27.14 -33.89
C GLY A 790 4.11 26.18 -32.70
N HIS A 791 4.04 26.70 -31.47
CA HIS A 791 3.92 25.94 -30.23
C HIS A 791 2.51 26.03 -29.60
N ALA A 792 2.28 25.22 -28.56
CA ALA A 792 1.13 25.31 -27.68
C ALA A 792 0.85 26.75 -27.20
N ASP A 793 -0.41 27.18 -27.20
CA ASP A 793 -0.79 28.51 -26.71
C ASP A 793 -0.88 28.56 -25.16
N ALA A 794 -1.05 29.77 -24.61
CA ALA A 794 -1.13 29.99 -23.18
C ALA A 794 -2.32 29.24 -22.53
N ASP A 795 -3.48 29.22 -23.20
CA ASP A 795 -4.68 28.50 -22.79
C ASP A 795 -4.42 26.98 -22.70
N SER A 796 -3.71 26.40 -23.68
CA SER A 796 -3.26 25.01 -23.65
C SER A 796 -2.35 24.73 -22.46
N ARG A 797 -1.33 25.58 -22.24
CA ARG A 797 -0.39 25.41 -21.12
C ARG A 797 -1.10 25.47 -19.77
N GLU A 798 -2.05 26.39 -19.60
CA GLU A 798 -2.90 26.46 -18.40
C GLU A 798 -3.73 25.18 -18.21
N GLN A 799 -4.31 24.67 -19.29
CA GLN A 799 -5.10 23.43 -19.23
C GLN A 799 -4.25 22.21 -18.84
N VAL A 800 -3.03 22.11 -19.37
CA VAL A 800 -2.06 21.06 -19.00
C VAL A 800 -1.67 21.21 -17.54
N LYS A 801 -1.42 22.42 -17.05
CA LYS A 801 -1.13 22.70 -15.63
C LYS A 801 -2.26 22.21 -14.73
N ILE A 802 -3.51 22.59 -14.99
CA ILE A 802 -4.68 22.15 -14.20
C ILE A 802 -4.80 20.62 -14.20
N THR A 803 -4.59 19.98 -15.36
CA THR A 803 -4.64 18.51 -15.48
C THR A 803 -3.54 17.86 -14.66
N ASN A 804 -2.33 18.42 -14.68
CA ASN A 804 -1.20 17.89 -13.91
C ASN A 804 -1.35 18.10 -12.41
N GLU A 805 -1.84 19.25 -11.95
CA GLU A 805 -2.15 19.48 -10.54
C GLU A 805 -3.15 18.45 -10.01
N TYR A 806 -4.19 18.14 -10.80
CA TYR A 806 -5.15 17.08 -10.48
C TYR A 806 -4.52 15.69 -10.46
N ARG A 807 -3.67 15.37 -11.45
CA ARG A 807 -2.93 14.11 -11.50
C ARG A 807 -2.01 13.93 -10.30
N ILE A 808 -1.24 14.96 -9.93
CA ILE A 808 -0.34 14.97 -8.77
C ILE A 808 -1.13 14.78 -7.47
N MET A 809 -2.30 15.43 -7.33
CA MET A 809 -3.20 15.22 -6.19
C MET A 809 -3.59 13.75 -6.02
N PHE A 810 -3.75 13.01 -7.12
CA PHE A 810 -4.04 11.57 -7.14
C PHE A 810 -2.81 10.65 -7.13
N GLY A 811 -1.60 11.18 -6.91
CA GLY A 811 -0.37 10.39 -6.93
C GLY A 811 -0.04 9.84 -8.32
N ARG A 812 -0.43 10.56 -9.38
CA ARG A 812 -0.06 10.26 -10.77
C ARG A 812 1.09 11.14 -11.23
N MET A 813 1.86 10.63 -12.19
CA MET A 813 2.92 11.38 -12.85
C MET A 813 2.32 12.52 -13.68
N ALA A 814 2.90 13.72 -13.57
CA ALA A 814 2.60 14.86 -14.43
C ALA A 814 2.93 14.54 -15.89
N LEU A 815 2.26 15.21 -16.82
CA LEU A 815 2.40 15.00 -18.25
C LEU A 815 3.17 16.16 -18.87
N LYS A 816 4.18 15.85 -19.65
CA LYS A 816 4.99 16.81 -20.38
C LYS A 816 4.23 17.35 -21.60
N ILE A 817 4.30 18.66 -21.86
CA ILE A 817 3.68 19.25 -23.05
C ILE A 817 4.31 18.66 -24.32
N ASN A 818 3.47 18.33 -25.30
CA ASN A 818 3.87 17.86 -26.62
C ASN A 818 3.12 18.64 -27.71
N ASP A 819 3.85 19.34 -28.59
CA ASP A 819 3.24 20.19 -29.62
C ASP A 819 2.50 19.38 -30.69
N LYS A 820 2.97 18.18 -31.03
CA LYS A 820 2.30 17.33 -32.03
C LYS A 820 0.91 16.93 -31.54
N LEU A 821 0.79 16.54 -30.26
CA LEU A 821 -0.49 16.24 -29.63
C LEU A 821 -1.36 17.49 -29.49
N TYR A 822 -0.76 18.65 -29.21
CA TYR A 822 -1.47 19.93 -29.16
C TYR A 822 -2.08 20.27 -30.52
N TRP A 823 -1.30 20.18 -31.60
CA TRP A 823 -1.77 20.44 -32.95
C TRP A 823 -2.84 19.44 -33.37
N ALA A 824 -2.68 18.16 -33.06
CA ALA A 824 -3.70 17.15 -33.33
C ALA A 824 -5.02 17.52 -32.63
N ALA A 825 -4.95 17.93 -31.35
CA ALA A 825 -6.11 18.33 -30.57
C ALA A 825 -6.74 19.62 -31.09
N LYS A 826 -5.94 20.64 -31.43
CA LYS A 826 -6.40 21.95 -31.91
C LYS A 826 -7.03 21.84 -33.30
N HIS A 827 -6.42 21.07 -34.19
CA HIS A 827 -6.97 20.80 -35.51
C HIS A 827 -8.28 20.03 -35.44
N HIS A 828 -8.39 19.05 -34.54
CA HIS A 828 -9.63 18.32 -34.35
C HIS A 828 -10.75 19.20 -33.78
N SER A 829 -10.46 20.02 -32.76
CA SER A 829 -11.40 21.03 -32.26
C SER A 829 -11.87 21.98 -33.38
N ARG A 830 -10.95 22.43 -34.23
CA ARG A 830 -11.25 23.27 -35.39
C ARG A 830 -12.12 22.55 -36.41
N TYR A 831 -11.80 21.30 -36.74
CA TYR A 831 -12.56 20.51 -37.69
C TYR A 831 -13.98 20.26 -37.19
N CYS A 832 -14.16 19.96 -35.90
CA CYS A 832 -15.48 19.79 -35.30
C CYS A 832 -16.35 21.05 -35.46
N VAL A 833 -15.78 22.24 -35.20
CA VAL A 833 -16.49 23.52 -35.33
C VAL A 833 -16.78 23.86 -36.80
N GLU A 834 -15.78 23.80 -37.66
CA GLU A 834 -15.86 24.35 -39.02
C GLU A 834 -16.46 23.37 -40.04
N HIS A 835 -16.34 22.06 -39.81
CA HIS A 835 -16.64 21.02 -40.81
C HIS A 835 -17.57 19.92 -40.30
N ASN A 836 -17.70 19.72 -38.98
CA ASN A 836 -18.64 18.76 -38.38
C ASN A 836 -19.90 19.43 -37.78
N GLY A 837 -20.28 20.60 -38.30
CA GLY A 837 -21.47 21.32 -37.85
C GLY A 837 -21.46 21.74 -36.38
N GLY A 838 -20.28 21.84 -35.76
CA GLY A 838 -20.13 22.13 -34.34
C GLY A 838 -20.36 20.92 -33.42
N GLN A 839 -20.45 19.70 -33.95
CA GLN A 839 -20.62 18.49 -33.15
C GLN A 839 -19.27 17.85 -32.78
N ILE A 840 -19.17 17.33 -31.56
CA ILE A 840 -18.00 16.59 -31.08
C ILE A 840 -18.15 15.10 -31.42
N ALA A 841 -17.08 14.48 -31.90
CA ALA A 841 -16.99 13.04 -32.13
C ALA A 841 -15.53 12.62 -32.16
N HIS A 842 -15.18 11.50 -31.51
CA HIS A 842 -13.81 10.98 -31.55
C HIS A 842 -13.43 10.48 -32.95
N GLU A 843 -14.39 9.86 -33.65
CA GLU A 843 -14.23 9.33 -35.00
C GLU A 843 -15.09 10.11 -35.98
N ILE A 844 -14.47 10.71 -37.00
CA ILE A 844 -15.19 11.43 -38.06
C ILE A 844 -14.71 10.90 -39.42
N ALA A 845 -15.59 10.17 -40.10
CA ALA A 845 -15.31 9.62 -41.42
C ALA A 845 -14.91 10.72 -42.40
N GLY A 846 -13.78 10.53 -43.10
CA GLY A 846 -13.26 11.50 -44.06
C GLY A 846 -12.61 12.75 -43.47
N GLU A 847 -12.35 12.82 -42.15
CA GLU A 847 -11.52 13.88 -41.57
C GLU A 847 -10.11 13.85 -42.23
N PRO A 848 -9.64 14.94 -42.87
CA PRO A 848 -8.44 14.91 -43.72
C PRO A 848 -7.15 14.50 -43.00
N LYS A 849 -7.08 14.71 -41.69
CA LYS A 849 -5.91 14.40 -40.86
C LYS A 849 -5.97 13.01 -40.20
N GLY A 850 -7.03 12.24 -40.47
CA GLY A 850 -7.26 10.91 -39.89
C GLY A 850 -8.61 10.84 -39.19
N GLU A 851 -9.28 9.70 -39.35
CA GLU A 851 -10.65 9.52 -38.86
C GLU A 851 -10.70 9.41 -37.33
N GLY A 852 -9.73 8.70 -36.72
CA GLY A 852 -9.63 8.56 -35.26
C GLY A 852 -8.50 9.39 -34.64
N PRO A 853 -8.50 9.53 -33.30
CA PRO A 853 -7.51 10.34 -32.57
C PRO A 853 -6.07 9.87 -32.82
N GLY A 854 -5.83 8.55 -32.87
CA GLY A 854 -4.51 8.01 -33.15
C GLY A 854 -3.99 8.36 -34.55
N ASP A 855 -4.86 8.46 -35.55
CA ASP A 855 -4.47 8.83 -36.91
C ASP A 855 -4.10 10.31 -36.99
N ARG A 856 -4.87 11.17 -36.32
CA ARG A 856 -4.56 12.60 -36.18
C ARG A 856 -3.23 12.84 -35.47
N MET A 857 -2.95 12.10 -34.39
CA MET A 857 -1.66 12.18 -33.70
C MET A 857 -0.51 11.76 -34.61
N ARG A 858 -0.66 10.65 -35.36
CA ARG A 858 0.36 10.20 -36.33
C ARG A 858 0.56 11.18 -37.48
N HIS A 859 -0.50 11.83 -37.93
CA HIS A 859 -0.44 12.86 -38.97
C HIS A 859 0.47 14.03 -38.55
N GLU A 860 0.35 14.48 -37.29
CA GLU A 860 1.22 15.51 -36.71
C GLU A 860 2.63 15.00 -36.36
N GLY A 861 2.90 13.70 -36.58
CA GLY A 861 4.21 13.08 -36.42
C GLY A 861 4.46 12.46 -35.05
N TYR A 862 3.42 12.24 -34.23
CA TYR A 862 3.53 11.51 -32.98
C TYR A 862 3.46 10.00 -33.26
N PRO A 863 4.50 9.21 -32.97
CA PRO A 863 4.55 7.79 -33.36
C PRO A 863 3.73 6.87 -32.43
N GLY A 864 3.30 7.37 -31.27
CA GLY A 864 2.50 6.61 -30.31
C GLY A 864 0.99 6.64 -30.62
N GLY A 865 0.26 5.68 -30.06
CA GLY A 865 -1.20 5.82 -29.88
C GLY A 865 -1.52 6.69 -28.66
N GLY A 866 -2.80 7.05 -28.49
CA GLY A 866 -3.19 7.94 -27.41
C GLY A 866 -4.67 7.87 -27.04
N GLY A 867 -5.00 8.46 -25.90
CA GLY A 867 -6.37 8.71 -25.46
C GLY A 867 -6.80 10.14 -25.81
N GLU A 868 -8.10 10.37 -25.94
CA GLU A 868 -8.65 11.70 -26.26
C GLU A 868 -9.80 12.05 -25.31
N ASN A 869 -9.85 13.31 -24.88
CA ASN A 869 -11.02 13.89 -24.22
C ASN A 869 -11.51 15.09 -25.02
N ILE A 870 -12.82 15.19 -25.28
CA ILE A 870 -13.40 16.33 -26.01
C ILE A 870 -14.50 16.95 -25.16
N HIS A 871 -14.56 18.28 -25.11
CA HIS A 871 -15.58 19.03 -24.40
C HIS A 871 -16.09 20.18 -25.26
N MET A 872 -17.40 20.39 -25.24
CA MET A 872 -18.06 21.48 -25.96
C MET A 872 -18.84 22.36 -24.98
N ASN A 873 -18.69 23.67 -25.12
CA ASN A 873 -19.47 24.65 -24.39
C ASN A 873 -19.80 25.85 -25.28
N SER A 874 -21.09 26.16 -25.43
CA SER A 874 -21.61 27.23 -26.30
C SER A 874 -21.13 28.64 -25.92
N GLY A 875 -20.74 28.86 -24.65
CA GLY A 875 -20.17 30.12 -24.15
C GLY A 875 -18.65 30.25 -24.35
N GLY A 876 -18.00 29.25 -24.95
CA GLY A 876 -16.55 29.17 -25.05
C GLY A 876 -15.94 28.50 -23.82
N PRO A 877 -15.49 27.25 -23.89
CA PRO A 877 -14.92 26.56 -22.74
C PRO A 877 -13.64 27.24 -22.24
N THR A 878 -13.45 27.29 -20.92
CA THR A 878 -12.18 27.66 -20.29
C THR A 878 -11.37 26.40 -19.99
N ALA A 879 -10.09 26.56 -19.68
CA ALA A 879 -9.23 25.45 -19.29
C ALA A 879 -9.81 24.71 -18.08
N LEU A 880 -10.23 25.46 -17.06
CA LEU A 880 -10.84 24.93 -15.84
C LEU A 880 -12.23 24.31 -16.08
N SER A 881 -13.11 24.97 -16.86
CA SER A 881 -14.46 24.43 -17.08
C SER A 881 -14.43 23.13 -17.88
N SER A 882 -13.48 23.00 -18.82
CA SER A 882 -13.27 21.75 -19.57
C SER A 882 -12.73 20.65 -18.68
N HIS A 883 -11.71 20.94 -17.86
CA HIS A 883 -11.18 19.98 -16.91
C HIS A 883 -12.25 19.45 -15.95
N ASN A 884 -13.05 20.35 -15.36
CA ASN A 884 -14.14 19.96 -14.48
C ASN A 884 -15.17 19.11 -15.22
N SER A 885 -15.54 19.46 -16.46
CA SER A 885 -16.49 18.69 -17.25
C SER A 885 -15.99 17.27 -17.56
N TRP A 886 -14.70 17.11 -17.84
CA TRP A 886 -14.09 15.79 -18.02
C TRP A 886 -14.05 14.97 -16.72
N CYS A 887 -13.84 15.60 -15.57
CA CYS A 887 -13.92 14.92 -14.28
C CYS A 887 -15.35 14.48 -13.90
N HIS A 888 -16.39 15.08 -14.51
CA HIS A 888 -17.79 14.64 -14.35
C HIS A 888 -18.26 13.69 -15.47
N SER A 889 -17.30 13.02 -16.10
CA SER A 889 -17.55 12.07 -17.17
C SER A 889 -16.65 10.86 -17.01
N SER A 890 -17.25 9.70 -16.77
CA SER A 890 -16.53 8.47 -16.40
C SER A 890 -15.36 8.11 -17.31
N GLY A 891 -15.60 8.09 -18.64
CA GLY A 891 -14.55 7.80 -19.62
C GLY A 891 -13.40 8.83 -19.59
N HIS A 892 -13.74 10.12 -19.56
CA HIS A 892 -12.75 11.19 -19.59
C HIS A 892 -11.96 11.31 -18.27
N HIS A 893 -12.63 11.10 -17.14
CA HIS A 893 -12.04 11.12 -15.80
C HIS A 893 -11.02 9.99 -15.63
N ARG A 894 -11.37 8.78 -16.08
CA ARG A 894 -10.43 7.65 -16.16
C ARG A 894 -9.23 7.95 -17.05
N ASN A 895 -9.48 8.54 -18.21
CA ASN A 895 -8.40 8.89 -19.14
C ASN A 895 -7.40 9.87 -18.48
N ILE A 896 -7.89 10.90 -17.80
CA ILE A 896 -7.06 11.87 -17.04
C ILE A 896 -6.21 11.18 -15.98
N LEU A 897 -6.72 10.16 -15.27
CA LEU A 897 -6.02 9.49 -14.17
C LEU A 897 -5.29 8.21 -14.57
N THR A 898 -5.24 7.89 -15.87
CA THR A 898 -4.54 6.70 -16.38
C THR A 898 -3.03 6.81 -16.10
N PRO A 899 -2.40 5.79 -15.47
CA PRO A 899 -0.98 5.85 -15.09
C PRO A 899 0.01 5.79 -16.26
N GLY A 900 -0.42 5.25 -17.40
CA GLY A 900 0.45 5.00 -18.56
C GLY A 900 0.84 6.24 -19.36
N TRP A 901 0.14 7.37 -19.17
CA TRP A 901 0.43 8.60 -19.90
C TRP A 901 1.73 9.27 -19.45
N ARG A 902 2.43 9.89 -20.41
CA ARG A 902 3.69 10.62 -20.22
C ARG A 902 3.66 12.03 -20.81
N VAL A 903 2.91 12.23 -21.90
CA VAL A 903 2.78 13.51 -22.60
C VAL A 903 1.32 13.90 -22.80
N LEU A 904 1.06 15.21 -22.92
CA LEU A 904 -0.27 15.79 -23.14
C LEU A 904 -0.18 16.95 -24.13
N GLY A 905 -1.15 17.01 -25.04
CA GLY A 905 -1.46 18.19 -25.85
C GLY A 905 -2.91 18.60 -25.67
N SER A 906 -3.19 19.91 -25.64
CA SER A 906 -4.53 20.42 -25.32
C SER A 906 -4.93 21.58 -26.22
N GLY A 907 -5.88 21.39 -27.11
CA GLY A 907 -6.21 22.35 -28.16
C GLY A 907 -7.65 22.85 -28.10
N LYS A 908 -7.81 24.17 -27.93
CA LYS A 908 -9.11 24.85 -28.04
C LYS A 908 -9.31 25.46 -29.42
N TRP A 909 -10.53 25.34 -29.94
CA TRP A 909 -11.02 26.16 -31.05
C TRP A 909 -12.48 26.58 -30.79
N GLN A 910 -12.71 27.88 -30.64
CA GLN A 910 -14.02 28.47 -30.34
C GLN A 910 -14.75 27.75 -29.18
N THR A 911 -15.81 27.01 -29.47
CA THR A 911 -16.70 26.33 -28.51
C THR A 911 -16.25 24.93 -28.13
N ILE A 912 -15.16 24.40 -28.71
CA ILE A 912 -14.69 23.02 -28.51
C ILE A 912 -13.26 23.00 -27.99
N TRP A 913 -13.01 22.14 -27.01
CA TRP A 913 -11.69 21.86 -26.44
C TRP A 913 -11.40 20.36 -26.51
N THR A 914 -10.20 19.99 -26.95
CA THR A 914 -9.74 18.60 -27.03
C THR A 914 -8.44 18.42 -26.24
N GLN A 915 -8.29 17.31 -25.53
CA GLN A 915 -7.03 16.82 -24.96
C GLN A 915 -6.60 15.54 -25.67
N ASN A 916 -5.33 15.43 -25.99
CA ASN A 916 -4.70 14.21 -26.51
C ASN A 916 -3.57 13.75 -25.59
N PHE A 917 -3.68 12.51 -25.11
CA PHE A 917 -2.75 11.88 -24.18
C PHE A 917 -1.86 10.88 -24.90
N GLY A 918 -0.55 10.87 -24.61
CA GLY A 918 0.40 9.95 -25.20
C GLY A 918 1.23 9.20 -24.16
N GLY A 919 1.51 7.92 -24.42
CA GLY A 919 2.28 7.04 -23.53
C GLY A 919 3.80 7.10 -23.76
N LEU A 920 4.23 7.60 -24.91
CA LEU A 920 5.64 7.74 -25.28
C LEU A 920 6.09 9.20 -25.12
N ASP A 921 7.15 9.43 -24.33
CA ASP A 921 7.88 10.69 -24.29
C ASP A 921 9.06 10.61 -25.27
N GLU A 922 9.09 11.49 -26.28
CA GLU A 922 10.12 11.54 -27.32
C GLU A 922 11.35 12.38 -26.90
N GLY A 923 11.42 12.83 -25.65
CA GLY A 923 12.56 13.60 -25.11
C GLY A 923 12.48 15.09 -25.45
N GLU A 924 13.61 15.72 -25.76
CA GLU A 924 13.67 17.16 -26.12
C GLU A 924 13.26 17.46 -27.57
N GLY A 925 13.17 16.44 -28.44
CA GLY A 925 12.69 16.56 -29.83
C GLY A 925 11.17 16.63 -29.99
N ASN A 926 10.44 16.84 -28.89
CA ASN A 926 8.97 16.68 -28.76
C ASN A 926 8.13 17.77 -29.46
N SER A 927 8.77 18.87 -29.91
CA SER A 927 8.10 20.14 -30.24
C SER A 927 8.03 20.48 -31.73
N VAL A 928 8.64 19.70 -32.62
CA VAL A 928 8.56 19.97 -34.07
C VAL A 928 7.38 19.21 -34.65
N SER A 929 6.20 19.85 -34.68
CA SER A 929 5.10 19.40 -35.53
C SER A 929 5.40 19.72 -37.00
N LYS A 930 4.90 18.88 -37.90
CA LYS A 930 4.87 19.19 -39.35
C LYS A 930 3.92 20.36 -39.69
N GLY A 931 3.05 20.75 -38.77
CA GLY A 931 1.85 21.57 -39.04
C GLY A 931 1.89 23.03 -38.59
N GLY A 932 3.07 23.68 -38.60
CA GLY A 932 3.18 25.14 -38.44
C GLY A 932 2.86 25.95 -39.71
N GLU A 933 2.54 25.29 -40.83
CA GLU A 933 2.11 25.90 -42.11
C GLU A 933 0.63 25.60 -42.43
#